data_AF-X5TQL2-F1
#
_entry.id   AF-X5TQL2-F1
#
_cell.length_a   1.000
_cell.length_b   1.000
_cell.length_c   1.000
_cell.angle_alpha   90.00
_cell.angle_beta   90.00
_cell.angle_gamma   90.00
#
_symmetry.space_group_name_H-M   'P 1'
#
loop_
_entity.id
_entity.type
_entity.pdbx_description
1 polymer ?
#
loop_
_entity_poly.entity_id
_entity_poly.type
_entity_poly.pdbx_seq_one_letter_code
_entity_poly.pdbx_strand_id
1 'polypeptide(L)'
;MRKRAFSQFDDAFAKVGSAAAGRVRVAHLDTGYDPDHHSLPAHMNLALQHNFVDSDLPNDATDRGTSGGLANPGHGTGTLGLLAGKAFGAFSVLGGAPEVEVVPIRVANSVLLFYNSAIAQALDYVHGLSANPATFVHVITMSMGGLASQAWAEAVNALYEQGVFIVTAAGNNYANLPTRNIVYPARFGRVVAACGVMADHRAYADLALSLMAGNYGPPSKMGTAIAACTPNTTWARRGCPEIVDFDGNGTSSATPQIAAAAALWIQLNAAKLAAYGQDWMRAEAVRQALFRSAAGSPDAARLGRGELKALAALSVAPPRPADLVKVPSDSANFPFLDVLTGGDFGAVPPHGRRMLELEALQLSQSAAVEVLLPDPAVDPRSLTPRDKLNIADALMAQPGVSKALCTALKNGGRTSIPVSLVAPISSPTPGDAIARKRLETAMAPVVRPPDRRRLQVFAVDPSLATDMGTAAINRAVIDVRWEKDLLPGPVGEYIEVVDVDPASRCAYAPIDLNHPYLLMQDGLTPSEGDPQFHQQMTYAVAMRTVERFERALGRSALWAPQPGETKGMKDSYIQRLRIYPHAIRAANAFYSPDRKALLLGYFTAAGDSAGLGLPHGVYFAALSHDVIAHETTHALLDGLHRRFREPTNSDVLAFHEAFADIVALFQHFNLPEALKHQIRKTAGDLSQESLLSQLAVEFGQAMNGNYGALRDAIGRTDKHGKWNPAKVMRSDYDPDKEPHALGSVLVSAVFAAFLSIYQGRTADLIRLATSGTGILPPGEIPVDLADRMADEASKVAGQVLAMCVRALDYCPPVDITFGDYLRALITADRDLVPDDPRGYRTAFAAAFRDRGILPPGVRHLSPANLVWDPPVLGLDNLASVLGKMELTWNLDGDREKAYEASQHNAAIFHAWLVSREHVSDEQLTALGFVRETGPKSILLPDGISIDGTIGGIEVHSVRPARRVGPDGQSQTDLVVEITQTWRPAIPDGTSYRGGCTLLIDLKSTTVRYVVTKKLMGAGRIATQRDYRSRMNENLRACYFGGPPAGREPFAFLHGMT
;
A
#
# COMPACT_ATOMS: atom_id res chain seq x y z
N MET A 1 30.41 -18.77 14.44
CA MET A 1 31.22 -17.54 14.66
C MET A 1 32.15 -17.57 15.87
N ARG A 2 31.95 -18.42 16.91
CA ARG A 2 32.81 -18.46 18.12
C ARG A 2 34.08 -19.32 18.06
N LYS A 3 34.12 -20.26 17.11
CA LYS A 3 35.21 -21.23 16.90
C LYS A 3 36.53 -20.56 16.44
N ARG A 4 37.64 -21.32 16.47
CA ARG A 4 39.01 -20.87 16.11
C ARG A 4 39.15 -20.14 14.77
N ALA A 5 38.40 -20.57 13.76
CA ALA A 5 38.44 -19.97 12.43
C ALA A 5 37.92 -18.52 12.40
N PHE A 6 37.10 -18.12 13.38
CA PHE A 6 36.41 -16.84 13.42
C PHE A 6 36.88 -16.00 14.61
N SER A 7 36.02 -15.71 15.59
CA SER A 7 36.30 -14.81 16.71
C SER A 7 37.09 -15.42 17.88
N GLN A 8 37.20 -16.76 17.95
CA GLN A 8 37.96 -17.49 18.98
C GLN A 8 37.41 -17.38 20.43
N PHE A 9 36.13 -17.03 20.62
CA PHE A 9 35.54 -16.90 21.96
C PHE A 9 35.52 -18.19 22.77
N ASP A 10 35.32 -19.35 22.15
CA ASP A 10 35.23 -20.62 22.89
C ASP A 10 36.53 -20.94 23.65
N ASP A 11 37.67 -20.78 22.98
CA ASP A 11 38.98 -20.95 23.61
C ASP A 11 39.34 -19.79 24.55
N ALA A 12 38.95 -18.55 24.20
CA ALA A 12 39.23 -17.38 25.03
C ALA A 12 38.53 -17.49 26.39
N PHE A 13 37.25 -17.88 26.39
CA PHE A 13 36.49 -18.12 27.61
C PHE A 13 37.09 -19.25 28.45
N ALA A 14 37.46 -20.37 27.81
CA ALA A 14 38.10 -21.49 28.50
C ALA A 14 39.43 -21.08 29.17
N LYS A 15 40.18 -20.13 28.60
CA LYS A 15 41.45 -19.62 29.15
C LYS A 15 41.25 -18.69 30.36
N VAL A 16 40.21 -17.87 30.38
CA VAL A 16 39.95 -16.93 31.48
C VAL A 16 39.28 -17.64 32.67
N GLY A 17 38.34 -18.56 32.39
CA GLY A 17 37.58 -19.27 33.42
C GLY A 17 36.57 -18.39 34.16
N SER A 18 36.04 -18.89 35.28
CA SER A 18 35.14 -18.15 36.18
C SER A 18 35.92 -17.22 37.11
N ALA A 19 35.41 -16.00 37.31
CA ALA A 19 36.13 -14.95 38.07
C ALA A 19 36.28 -15.30 39.56
N ALA A 20 37.52 -15.49 40.03
CA ALA A 20 37.85 -15.69 41.45
C ALA A 20 37.94 -14.38 42.26
N ALA A 21 38.09 -13.23 41.58
CA ALA A 21 38.15 -11.90 42.18
C ALA A 21 37.44 -10.89 41.26
N GLY A 22 36.30 -10.34 41.70
CA GLY A 22 35.54 -9.26 41.05
C GLY A 22 35.15 -9.49 39.57
N ARG A 23 33.86 -9.53 39.26
CA ARG A 23 33.42 -9.64 37.86
C ARG A 23 33.61 -8.32 37.12
N VAL A 24 34.08 -8.39 35.88
CA VAL A 24 34.03 -7.25 34.95
C VAL A 24 32.57 -6.89 34.69
N ARG A 25 32.25 -5.61 34.84
CA ARG A 25 30.92 -5.04 34.62
C ARG A 25 30.82 -4.35 33.27
N VAL A 26 29.80 -4.70 32.50
CA VAL A 26 29.50 -4.15 31.17
C VAL A 26 28.15 -3.43 31.20
N ALA A 27 28.14 -2.15 30.86
CA ALA A 27 26.90 -1.41 30.62
C ALA A 27 26.44 -1.64 29.17
N HIS A 28 25.23 -2.18 29.03
CA HIS A 28 24.60 -2.49 27.75
C HIS A 28 23.53 -1.44 27.47
N LEU A 29 23.88 -0.47 26.61
CA LEU A 29 23.00 0.63 26.22
C LEU A 29 22.27 0.23 24.93
N ASP A 30 21.00 -0.14 25.04
CA ASP A 30 20.23 -0.67 23.92
C ASP A 30 18.72 -0.39 24.04
N THR A 31 17.87 -1.08 23.25
CA THR A 31 16.40 -0.94 23.28
C THR A 31 15.73 -1.57 24.50
N GLY A 32 16.51 -2.09 25.42
CA GLY A 32 16.07 -2.91 26.56
C GLY A 32 16.28 -4.40 26.29
N TYR A 33 15.69 -5.24 27.13
CA TYR A 33 15.81 -6.69 27.00
C TYR A 33 14.49 -7.39 27.26
N ASP A 34 14.36 -8.61 26.73
CA ASP A 34 13.24 -9.50 26.99
C ASP A 34 13.48 -10.28 28.30
N PRO A 35 12.70 -10.05 29.36
CA PRO A 35 12.87 -10.74 30.64
C PRO A 35 12.55 -12.24 30.58
N ASP A 36 11.82 -12.70 29.57
CA ASP A 36 11.36 -14.08 29.46
C ASP A 36 12.26 -14.93 28.55
N HIS A 37 13.26 -14.33 27.89
CA HIS A 37 14.12 -15.06 26.97
C HIS A 37 15.15 -15.94 27.69
N HIS A 38 15.25 -17.23 27.34
CA HIS A 38 16.11 -18.19 28.05
C HIS A 38 17.61 -17.95 27.85
N SER A 39 17.99 -17.15 26.85
CA SER A 39 19.38 -16.72 26.63
C SER A 39 19.88 -15.66 27.61
N LEU A 40 19.05 -15.12 28.50
CA LEU A 40 19.45 -14.02 29.38
C LEU A 40 20.79 -14.27 30.10
N PRO A 41 21.67 -13.26 30.18
CA PRO A 41 22.95 -13.41 30.86
C PRO A 41 22.77 -13.93 32.29
N ALA A 42 23.69 -14.80 32.73
CA ALA A 42 23.61 -15.39 34.05
C ALA A 42 23.73 -14.36 35.18
N HIS A 43 24.40 -13.23 34.92
CA HIS A 43 24.75 -12.22 35.93
C HIS A 43 24.25 -10.82 35.54
N MET A 44 22.94 -10.70 35.40
CA MET A 44 22.28 -9.41 35.20
C MET A 44 22.24 -8.62 36.52
N ASN A 45 22.74 -7.39 36.52
CA ASN A 45 22.62 -6.48 37.65
C ASN A 45 21.39 -5.58 37.47
N LEU A 46 20.24 -6.12 37.88
CA LEU A 46 18.96 -5.41 37.80
C LEU A 46 18.81 -4.29 38.83
N ALA A 47 19.69 -4.22 39.84
CA ALA A 47 19.68 -3.13 40.81
C ALA A 47 20.24 -1.83 40.22
N LEU A 48 21.12 -1.93 39.22
CA LEU A 48 21.70 -0.79 38.51
C LEU A 48 21.04 -0.52 37.16
N GLN A 49 20.01 -1.29 36.78
CA GLN A 49 19.33 -1.07 35.52
C GLN A 49 18.67 0.30 35.47
N HIS A 50 18.54 0.87 34.27
CA HIS A 50 17.88 2.15 34.11
C HIS A 50 17.17 2.28 32.77
N ASN A 51 16.09 3.05 32.74
CA ASN A 51 15.29 3.32 31.56
C ASN A 51 15.15 4.82 31.36
N PHE A 52 15.77 5.32 30.28
CA PHE A 52 15.71 6.71 29.86
C PHE A 52 14.63 6.97 28.81
N VAL A 53 13.81 5.96 28.48
CA VAL A 53 12.74 6.03 27.47
C VAL A 53 11.38 6.20 28.14
N ASP A 54 11.04 5.33 29.10
CA ASP A 54 9.76 5.38 29.79
C ASP A 54 9.94 6.06 31.16
N SER A 55 9.62 7.36 31.23
CA SER A 55 9.81 8.18 32.43
C SER A 55 9.09 7.65 33.67
N ASP A 56 7.99 6.90 33.47
CA ASP A 56 7.18 6.32 34.55
C ASP A 56 7.81 5.06 35.15
N LEU A 57 8.84 4.52 34.49
CA LEU A 57 9.47 3.24 34.82
C LEU A 57 11.00 3.36 34.79
N PRO A 58 11.60 4.33 35.49
CA PRO A 58 13.02 4.66 35.36
C PRO A 58 13.96 3.53 35.78
N ASN A 59 13.49 2.59 36.59
CA ASN A 59 14.28 1.45 37.09
C ASN A 59 13.92 0.12 36.40
N ASP A 60 13.29 0.17 35.23
CA ASP A 60 12.89 -1.03 34.47
C ASP A 60 13.36 -0.92 33.02
N ALA A 61 14.48 -1.58 32.71
CA ALA A 61 15.08 -1.59 31.38
C ALA A 61 14.49 -2.67 30.45
N THR A 62 13.36 -3.28 30.80
CA THR A 62 12.70 -4.27 29.93
C THR A 62 12.21 -3.64 28.62
N ASP A 63 12.31 -4.39 27.53
CA ASP A 63 11.76 -3.99 26.23
C ASP A 63 10.28 -4.38 26.17
N ARG A 64 9.42 -3.39 26.45
CA ARG A 64 7.97 -3.56 26.46
C ARG A 64 7.32 -3.61 25.08
N GLY A 65 8.10 -3.43 24.01
CA GLY A 65 7.62 -3.59 22.63
C GLY A 65 6.65 -2.49 22.23
N THR A 66 7.18 -1.38 21.73
CA THR A 66 6.36 -0.37 21.06
C THR A 66 6.11 -0.78 19.61
N SER A 67 4.83 -0.80 19.21
CA SER A 67 4.41 -1.00 17.83
C SER A 67 4.52 0.32 17.06
N GLY A 68 5.50 0.42 16.17
CA GLY A 68 5.67 1.55 15.25
C GLY A 68 6.69 1.23 14.16
N GLY A 69 6.48 1.73 12.94
CA GLY A 69 7.26 1.34 11.75
C GLY A 69 8.77 1.68 11.76
N LEU A 70 9.26 2.36 12.79
CA LEU A 70 10.69 2.66 13.02
C LEU A 70 11.24 2.06 14.32
N ALA A 71 10.40 1.41 15.14
CA ALA A 71 10.84 0.78 16.38
C ALA A 71 11.59 -0.53 16.06
N ASN A 72 12.61 -0.85 16.85
CA ASN A 72 13.38 -2.10 16.73
C ASN A 72 13.20 -2.95 17.99
N PRO A 73 11.96 -3.39 18.31
CA PRO A 73 11.73 -4.20 19.50
C PRO A 73 12.52 -5.50 19.42
N GLY A 74 13.18 -5.87 20.51
CA GLY A 74 14.02 -7.06 20.62
C GLY A 74 15.46 -6.89 20.14
N HIS A 75 15.86 -5.70 19.66
CA HIS A 75 17.23 -5.45 19.25
C HIS A 75 18.23 -5.63 20.41
N GLY A 76 17.92 -5.04 21.57
CA GLY A 76 18.76 -5.21 22.76
C GLY A 76 18.81 -6.64 23.27
N THR A 77 17.73 -7.43 23.17
CA THR A 77 17.76 -8.87 23.49
C THR A 77 18.76 -9.63 22.62
N GLY A 78 18.80 -9.36 21.31
CA GLY A 78 19.74 -9.97 20.38
C GLY A 78 21.19 -9.62 20.67
N THR A 79 21.49 -8.34 20.86
CA THR A 79 22.86 -7.87 21.16
C THR A 79 23.34 -8.32 22.55
N LEU A 80 22.43 -8.38 23.54
CA LEU A 80 22.69 -8.92 24.87
C LEU A 80 23.04 -10.42 24.82
N GLY A 81 22.33 -11.18 23.98
CA GLY A 81 22.61 -12.59 23.71
C GLY A 81 24.02 -12.81 23.15
N LEU A 82 24.48 -11.96 22.22
CA LEU A 82 25.83 -12.00 21.64
C LEU A 82 26.92 -11.56 22.63
N LEU A 83 26.60 -10.68 23.58
CA LEU A 83 27.53 -10.23 24.62
C LEU A 83 27.79 -11.32 25.66
N ALA A 84 26.72 -11.77 26.34
CA ALA A 84 26.83 -12.59 27.56
C ALA A 84 25.73 -13.66 27.66
N GLY A 85 25.03 -14.00 26.57
CA GLY A 85 23.95 -14.96 26.61
C GLY A 85 24.38 -16.36 27.08
N LYS A 86 23.65 -16.91 28.05
CA LYS A 86 23.94 -18.23 28.62
C LYS A 86 23.53 -19.37 27.70
N ALA A 87 24.00 -20.58 27.99
CA ALA A 87 23.51 -21.79 27.35
C ALA A 87 22.07 -22.09 27.82
N PHE A 88 21.22 -22.57 26.92
CA PHE A 88 19.88 -23.05 27.23
C PHE A 88 19.42 -24.05 26.16
N GLY A 89 18.60 -25.02 26.56
CA GLY A 89 18.12 -26.07 25.64
C GLY A 89 19.27 -26.77 24.90
N ALA A 90 19.16 -26.84 23.57
CA ALA A 90 20.19 -27.40 22.69
C ALA A 90 21.29 -26.41 22.28
N PHE A 91 21.16 -25.13 22.65
CA PHE A 91 22.15 -24.11 22.31
C PHE A 91 23.28 -24.11 23.34
N SER A 92 24.52 -24.23 22.85
CA SER A 92 25.69 -23.89 23.65
C SER A 92 25.67 -22.41 24.03
N VAL A 93 26.58 -21.99 24.91
CA VAL A 93 26.72 -20.58 25.29
C VAL A 93 26.66 -19.70 24.03
N LEU A 94 25.85 -18.65 24.07
CA LEU A 94 25.66 -17.73 22.95
C LEU A 94 26.66 -16.57 23.03
N GLY A 95 26.79 -15.96 24.21
CA GLY A 95 27.58 -14.75 24.41
C GLY A 95 29.09 -14.96 24.44
N GLY A 96 29.84 -14.00 23.91
CA GLY A 96 31.30 -14.04 23.92
C GLY A 96 31.92 -14.03 25.34
N ALA A 97 31.23 -13.47 26.33
CA ALA A 97 31.70 -13.35 27.71
C ALA A 97 30.56 -13.64 28.72
N PRO A 98 30.15 -14.91 28.91
CA PRO A 98 28.96 -15.27 29.70
C PRO A 98 29.06 -15.01 31.22
N GLU A 99 30.28 -14.84 31.75
CA GLU A 99 30.53 -14.64 33.20
C GLU A 99 30.65 -13.16 33.61
N VAL A 100 30.48 -12.22 32.67
CA VAL A 100 30.51 -10.78 32.99
C VAL A 100 29.22 -10.37 33.67
N GLU A 101 29.29 -9.36 34.53
CA GLU A 101 28.10 -8.72 35.08
C GLU A 101 27.57 -7.70 34.07
N VAL A 102 26.28 -7.77 33.72
CA VAL A 102 25.68 -6.85 32.74
C VAL A 102 24.70 -5.91 33.42
N VAL A 103 24.87 -4.61 33.18
CA VAL A 103 23.90 -3.56 33.58
C VAL A 103 23.09 -3.18 32.34
N PRO A 104 21.81 -3.60 32.24
CA PRO A 104 20.96 -3.21 31.13
C PRO A 104 20.49 -1.76 31.28
N ILE A 105 20.70 -0.95 30.24
CA ILE A 105 20.29 0.45 30.20
C ILE A 105 19.49 0.68 28.92
N ARG A 106 18.19 0.98 29.07
CA ARG A 106 17.29 1.23 27.95
C ARG A 106 17.36 2.71 27.56
N VAL A 107 17.79 2.98 26.32
CA VAL A 107 18.06 4.36 25.84
C VAL A 107 17.25 4.78 24.62
N ALA A 108 16.59 3.84 23.93
CA ALA A 108 15.76 4.13 22.77
C ALA A 108 14.71 3.03 22.49
N ASN A 109 13.70 3.36 21.67
CA ASN A 109 12.81 2.36 21.04
C ASN A 109 13.29 1.96 19.62
N SER A 110 14.30 2.65 19.08
CA SER A 110 14.85 2.48 17.72
C SER A 110 16.37 2.68 17.74
N VAL A 111 17.09 2.04 16.81
CA VAL A 111 18.55 2.16 16.69
C VAL A 111 19.01 3.31 15.78
N LEU A 112 18.08 3.93 15.02
CA LEU A 112 18.31 5.09 14.18
C LEU A 112 18.00 6.38 14.96
N LEU A 113 19.03 7.15 15.29
CA LEU A 113 18.89 8.29 16.20
C LEU A 113 19.14 9.62 15.50
N PHE A 114 18.12 10.46 15.44
CA PHE A 114 18.24 11.81 14.88
C PHE A 114 18.68 12.84 15.94
N TYR A 115 18.09 12.82 17.14
CA TYR A 115 18.50 13.61 18.31
C TYR A 115 18.06 12.87 19.59
N ASN A 116 18.99 12.49 20.48
CA ASN A 116 18.63 11.77 21.71
C ASN A 116 19.43 12.22 22.94
N SER A 117 18.76 12.91 23.87
CA SER A 117 19.29 13.25 25.19
C SER A 117 19.46 12.03 26.09
N ALA A 118 18.70 10.95 25.87
CA ALA A 118 18.77 9.72 26.66
C ALA A 118 20.15 9.06 26.61
N ILE A 119 20.86 9.11 25.47
CA ILE A 119 22.23 8.60 25.38
C ILE A 119 23.19 9.43 26.23
N ALA A 120 23.08 10.76 26.17
CA ALA A 120 23.93 11.63 26.98
C ALA A 120 23.69 11.35 28.47
N GLN A 121 22.43 11.25 28.88
CA GLN A 121 22.02 10.91 30.24
C GLN A 121 22.47 9.50 30.66
N ALA A 122 22.41 8.52 29.76
CA ALA A 122 22.89 7.17 30.03
C ALA A 122 24.40 7.10 30.21
N LEU A 123 25.17 7.80 29.37
CA LEU A 123 26.61 7.90 29.52
C LEU A 123 26.99 8.64 30.81
N ASP A 124 26.26 9.70 31.16
CA ASP A 124 26.44 10.44 32.42
C ASP A 124 26.08 9.58 33.65
N TYR A 125 25.01 8.79 33.57
CA TYR A 125 24.65 7.81 34.59
C TYR A 125 25.76 6.78 34.78
N VAL A 126 26.29 6.21 33.70
CA VAL A 126 27.44 5.29 33.77
C VAL A 126 28.69 5.97 34.32
N HIS A 127 28.93 7.24 33.97
CA HIS A 127 30.03 8.03 34.53
C HIS A 127 29.89 8.20 36.05
N GLY A 128 28.67 8.45 36.53
CA GLY A 128 28.32 8.48 37.95
C GLY A 128 28.55 7.13 38.65
N LEU A 129 28.13 6.02 38.02
CA LEU A 129 28.40 4.67 38.53
C LEU A 129 29.91 4.39 38.62
N SER A 130 30.69 4.87 37.65
CA SER A 130 32.14 4.72 37.57
C SER A 130 32.92 5.62 38.52
N ALA A 131 32.27 6.55 39.22
CA ALA A 131 32.91 7.29 40.31
C ALA A 131 33.09 6.44 41.59
N ASN A 132 32.34 5.34 41.74
CA ASN A 132 32.39 4.47 42.91
C ASN A 132 32.95 3.08 42.53
N PRO A 133 34.03 2.60 43.18
CA PRO A 133 34.62 1.29 42.90
C PRO A 133 33.65 0.11 42.97
N ALA A 134 32.61 0.16 43.81
CA ALA A 134 31.63 -0.93 43.93
C ALA A 134 30.70 -1.02 42.71
N THR A 135 30.39 0.13 42.09
CA THR A 135 29.49 0.26 40.92
C THR A 135 30.24 0.50 39.61
N PHE A 136 31.59 0.47 39.64
CA PHE A 136 32.43 0.77 38.48
C PHE A 136 32.08 -0.05 37.24
N VAL A 137 31.89 0.63 36.11
CA VAL A 137 31.64 0.03 34.80
C VAL A 137 32.94 0.02 34.00
N HIS A 138 33.31 -1.14 33.48
CA HIS A 138 34.58 -1.32 32.77
C HIS A 138 34.43 -1.15 31.25
N VAL A 139 33.29 -1.60 30.72
CA VAL A 139 33.00 -1.60 29.29
C VAL A 139 31.60 -1.03 29.04
N ILE A 140 31.49 -0.17 28.05
CA ILE A 140 30.21 0.27 27.47
C ILE A 140 30.10 -0.34 26.08
N THR A 141 28.98 -1.00 25.82
CA THR A 141 28.58 -1.46 24.49
C THR A 141 27.29 -0.80 24.08
N MET A 142 27.26 -0.24 22.87
CA MET A 142 26.08 0.46 22.35
C MET A 142 25.92 0.20 20.84
N SER A 143 24.87 -0.53 20.48
CA SER A 143 24.63 -0.98 19.10
C SER A 143 23.67 -0.04 18.33
N MET A 144 23.93 1.26 18.40
CA MET A 144 23.14 2.31 17.72
C MET A 144 23.99 3.55 17.45
N GLY A 145 23.51 4.44 16.59
CA GLY A 145 24.23 5.66 16.25
C GLY A 145 23.40 6.67 15.45
N GLY A 146 23.95 7.86 15.26
CA GLY A 146 23.27 9.02 14.71
C GLY A 146 24.21 10.19 14.40
N LEU A 147 23.64 11.40 14.43
CA LEU A 147 24.36 12.65 14.17
C LEU A 147 25.27 13.07 15.34
N ALA A 148 26.23 13.96 15.07
CA ALA A 148 27.17 14.44 16.08
C ALA A 148 26.47 15.22 17.20
N SER A 149 26.92 15.04 18.44
CA SER A 149 26.42 15.77 19.61
C SER A 149 27.58 16.19 20.52
N GLN A 150 27.61 17.45 20.93
CA GLN A 150 28.63 17.95 21.85
C GLN A 150 28.51 17.31 23.24
N ALA A 151 27.29 17.08 23.73
CA ALA A 151 27.07 16.39 25.00
C ALA A 151 27.57 14.94 24.97
N TRP A 152 27.44 14.24 23.83
CA TRP A 152 28.00 12.91 23.68
C TRP A 152 29.53 12.94 23.69
N ALA A 153 30.16 13.92 23.05
CA ALA A 153 31.61 14.08 23.06
C ALA A 153 32.14 14.30 24.49
N GLU A 154 31.48 15.17 25.27
CA GLU A 154 31.83 15.44 26.66
C GLU A 154 31.69 14.21 27.56
N ALA A 155 30.57 13.47 27.45
CA ALA A 155 30.35 12.25 28.23
C ALA A 155 31.35 11.14 27.85
N VAL A 156 31.61 10.93 26.56
CA VAL A 156 32.63 9.99 26.06
C VAL A 156 34.02 10.36 26.58
N ASN A 157 34.37 11.65 26.56
CA ASN A 157 35.63 12.13 27.09
C ASN A 157 35.75 11.79 28.58
N ALA A 158 34.74 12.12 29.39
CA ALA A 158 34.74 11.89 30.83
C ALA A 158 34.88 10.40 31.20
N LEU A 159 34.17 9.52 30.48
CA LEU A 159 34.26 8.07 30.64
C LEU A 159 35.62 7.50 30.23
N TYR A 160 36.19 7.98 29.12
CA TYR A 160 37.54 7.58 28.71
C TYR A 160 38.59 8.02 29.73
N GLU A 161 38.47 9.22 30.30
CA GLU A 161 39.37 9.72 31.34
C GLU A 161 39.33 8.82 32.59
N GLN A 162 38.18 8.23 32.93
CA GLN A 162 38.02 7.23 34.00
C GLN A 162 38.47 5.82 33.61
N GLY A 163 38.98 5.62 32.40
CA GLY A 163 39.47 4.32 31.95
C GLY A 163 38.39 3.33 31.49
N VAL A 164 37.17 3.81 31.20
CA VAL A 164 36.09 2.99 30.65
C VAL A 164 36.34 2.73 29.17
N PHE A 165 36.29 1.47 28.75
CA PHE A 165 36.39 1.10 27.33
C PHE A 165 35.02 1.23 26.65
N ILE A 166 34.94 1.99 25.56
CA ILE A 166 33.68 2.27 24.86
C ILE A 166 33.75 1.70 23.44
N VAL A 167 32.78 0.86 23.07
CA VAL A 167 32.61 0.35 21.71
C VAL A 167 31.18 0.56 21.23
N THR A 168 31.04 1.03 19.99
CA THR A 168 29.73 1.32 19.41
C THR A 168 29.66 0.92 17.93
N ALA A 169 28.46 0.63 17.44
CA ALA A 169 28.24 0.18 16.06
C ALA A 169 28.68 1.25 15.05
N ALA A 170 29.38 0.82 13.98
CA ALA A 170 29.80 1.74 12.93
C ALA A 170 28.62 2.39 12.16
N GLY A 171 27.44 1.76 12.19
CA GLY A 171 26.27 2.13 11.39
C GLY A 171 26.06 1.16 10.24
N ASN A 172 24.88 1.24 9.61
CA ASN A 172 24.53 0.43 8.45
C ASN A 172 23.97 1.32 7.34
N ASN A 173 24.09 0.87 6.10
CA ASN A 173 23.61 1.57 4.92
C ASN A 173 23.03 0.57 3.90
N TYR A 174 22.20 1.10 2.99
CA TYR A 174 21.84 0.43 1.75
C TYR A 174 22.40 1.27 0.60
N ALA A 175 23.20 0.65 -0.26
CA ALA A 175 23.83 1.35 -1.38
C ALA A 175 24.61 2.62 -0.98
N ASN A 176 25.27 2.61 0.18
CA ASN A 176 26.03 3.73 0.74
C ASN A 176 25.18 4.96 1.14
N LEU A 177 23.86 4.81 1.29
CA LEU A 177 22.94 5.84 1.77
C LEU A 177 22.41 5.53 3.19
N PRO A 178 22.18 6.55 4.05
CA PRO A 178 22.41 7.98 3.80
C PRO A 178 23.90 8.38 3.83
N THR A 179 24.74 7.55 4.45
CA THR A 179 26.19 7.65 4.42
C THR A 179 26.81 6.26 4.54
N ARG A 180 27.97 6.06 3.90
CA ARG A 180 28.82 4.89 4.15
C ARG A 180 29.78 5.09 5.32
N ASN A 181 30.02 6.33 5.76
CA ASN A 181 30.97 6.65 6.83
C ASN A 181 30.43 6.25 8.20
N ILE A 182 31.35 5.97 9.12
CA ILE A 182 31.05 5.66 10.51
C ILE A 182 30.24 6.81 11.14
N VAL A 183 29.15 6.46 11.81
CA VAL A 183 28.24 7.42 12.48
C VAL A 183 28.68 7.75 13.90
N TYR A 184 28.08 8.77 14.54
CA TYR A 184 28.38 9.11 15.94
C TYR A 184 27.54 8.27 16.90
N PRO A 185 28.03 7.96 18.11
CA PRO A 185 29.33 8.34 18.67
C PRO A 185 30.50 7.45 18.24
N ALA A 186 30.27 6.39 17.44
CA ALA A 186 31.34 5.53 16.93
C ALA A 186 32.47 6.31 16.28
N ARG A 187 32.17 7.43 15.60
CA ARG A 187 33.12 8.32 14.92
C ARG A 187 34.06 9.10 15.87
N PHE A 188 33.77 9.21 17.16
CA PHE A 188 34.69 9.83 18.14
C PHE A 188 35.97 9.01 18.33
N GLY A 189 37.14 9.63 18.36
CA GLY A 189 38.45 8.95 18.44
C GLY A 189 38.63 8.07 19.68
N ARG A 190 38.04 8.48 20.81
CA ARG A 190 38.04 7.72 22.08
C ARG A 190 37.10 6.52 22.09
N VAL A 191 36.19 6.42 21.12
CA VAL A 191 35.29 5.28 20.93
C VAL A 191 35.88 4.30 19.92
N VAL A 192 35.78 3.00 20.19
CA VAL A 192 36.08 1.96 19.19
C VAL A 192 34.85 1.79 18.29
N ALA A 193 35.06 1.90 16.98
CA ALA A 193 34.00 1.65 16.00
C ALA A 193 33.97 0.18 15.59
N ALA A 194 32.80 -0.45 15.70
CA ALA A 194 32.59 -1.84 15.33
C ALA A 194 32.16 -1.97 13.87
N CYS A 195 33.10 -2.35 13.01
CA CYS A 195 32.83 -2.69 11.60
C CYS A 195 32.39 -4.16 11.47
N GLY A 196 31.86 -4.52 10.30
CA GLY A 196 31.42 -5.89 10.03
C GLY A 196 32.39 -6.68 9.14
N VAL A 197 32.57 -7.97 9.44
CA VAL A 197 33.25 -8.94 8.57
C VAL A 197 32.40 -10.18 8.35
N MET A 198 32.31 -10.63 7.11
CA MET A 198 31.54 -11.80 6.68
C MET A 198 32.27 -13.11 6.93
N ALA A 199 31.56 -14.24 6.84
CA ALA A 199 32.13 -15.57 7.07
C ALA A 199 33.26 -15.94 6.10
N ASP A 200 33.33 -15.28 4.95
CA ASP A 200 34.37 -15.44 3.93
C ASP A 200 35.54 -14.45 4.13
N HIS A 201 35.62 -13.79 5.28
CA HIS A 201 36.67 -12.81 5.65
C HIS A 201 36.64 -11.49 4.84
N ARG A 202 35.62 -11.28 3.99
CA ARG A 202 35.42 -10.00 3.31
C ARG A 202 34.67 -9.01 4.20
N ALA A 203 34.93 -7.73 3.98
CA ALA A 203 34.21 -6.66 4.67
C ALA A 203 32.70 -6.76 4.40
N TYR A 204 31.90 -6.58 5.45
CA TYR A 204 30.45 -6.41 5.34
C TYR A 204 30.16 -4.97 4.90
N ALA A 205 30.47 -4.67 3.65
CA ALA A 205 30.46 -3.33 3.06
C ALA A 205 30.22 -3.41 1.55
N ASP A 206 29.71 -2.34 0.95
CA ASP A 206 29.49 -2.22 -0.51
C ASP A 206 28.70 -3.40 -1.13
N LEU A 207 27.67 -3.88 -0.44
CA LEU A 207 26.81 -4.99 -0.90
C LEU A 207 25.76 -4.50 -1.93
N ALA A 208 25.06 -5.45 -2.57
CA ALA A 208 24.02 -5.16 -3.57
C ALA A 208 22.90 -4.26 -3.01
N LEU A 209 22.19 -3.54 -3.88
CA LEU A 209 21.16 -2.54 -3.51
C LEU A 209 20.08 -3.06 -2.55
N SER A 210 19.73 -4.35 -2.62
CA SER A 210 18.73 -5.00 -1.78
C SER A 210 19.26 -5.54 -0.45
N LEU A 211 20.58 -5.46 -0.22
CA LEU A 211 21.24 -6.02 0.96
C LEU A 211 21.80 -4.90 1.83
N MET A 212 21.58 -5.01 3.15
CA MET A 212 22.17 -4.10 4.12
C MET A 212 23.68 -4.32 4.17
N ALA A 213 24.45 -3.24 4.21
CA ALA A 213 25.89 -3.23 4.39
C ALA A 213 26.26 -2.44 5.67
N GLY A 214 27.43 -2.71 6.24
CA GLY A 214 27.99 -1.95 7.35
C GLY A 214 28.73 -0.71 6.88
N ASN A 215 28.73 0.33 7.72
CA ASN A 215 29.48 1.55 7.48
C ASN A 215 30.97 1.36 7.78
N TYR A 216 31.80 2.11 7.06
CA TYR A 216 33.25 2.16 7.19
C TYR A 216 33.76 3.54 6.74
N GLY A 217 34.95 3.92 7.19
CA GLY A 217 35.50 5.25 6.93
C GLY A 217 34.94 6.33 7.87
N PRO A 218 35.40 7.59 7.79
CA PRO A 218 36.47 8.07 6.90
C PRO A 218 37.83 7.44 7.26
N PRO A 219 38.84 7.52 6.36
CA PRO A 219 40.16 6.90 6.58
C PRO A 219 40.80 7.24 7.93
N SER A 220 40.74 8.51 8.37
CA SER A 220 41.23 8.96 9.68
C SER A 220 40.63 8.19 10.86
N LYS A 221 39.40 7.71 10.73
CA LYS A 221 38.70 6.97 11.79
C LYS A 221 39.06 5.49 11.83
N MET A 222 39.45 4.91 10.70
CA MET A 222 39.71 3.45 10.58
C MET A 222 40.86 2.95 11.46
N GLY A 223 41.78 3.84 11.87
CA GLY A 223 42.82 3.53 12.85
C GLY A 223 42.30 3.20 14.25
N THR A 224 41.02 3.42 14.53
CA THR A 224 40.35 3.10 15.81
C THR A 224 39.11 2.23 15.61
N ALA A 225 38.94 1.65 14.41
CA ALA A 225 37.89 0.70 14.08
C ALA A 225 38.45 -0.73 14.09
N ILE A 226 37.60 -1.70 14.39
CA ILE A 226 37.92 -3.13 14.32
C ILE A 226 36.67 -3.89 13.85
N ALA A 227 36.85 -4.97 13.09
CA ALA A 227 35.75 -5.73 12.52
C ALA A 227 35.44 -7.00 13.32
N ALA A 228 34.16 -7.32 13.48
CA ALA A 228 33.71 -8.61 14.04
C ALA A 228 32.58 -9.22 13.19
N CYS A 229 32.29 -10.50 13.45
CA CYS A 229 31.47 -11.32 12.55
C CYS A 229 30.02 -10.81 12.44
N THR A 230 29.52 -10.71 11.21
CA THR A 230 28.14 -10.32 10.78
C THR A 230 28.02 -10.72 9.28
N PRO A 231 26.87 -11.06 8.68
CA PRO A 231 25.50 -10.88 9.16
C PRO A 231 24.84 -12.15 9.75
N ASN A 232 25.39 -13.34 9.48
CA ASN A 232 24.79 -14.61 9.95
C ASN A 232 25.23 -14.97 11.39
N THR A 233 24.96 -14.09 12.36
CA THR A 233 25.19 -14.34 13.80
C THR A 233 23.92 -14.77 14.51
N THR A 234 24.07 -15.49 15.63
CA THR A 234 22.95 -15.87 16.50
C THR A 234 22.23 -14.64 17.04
N TRP A 235 20.91 -14.64 17.00
CA TRP A 235 20.07 -13.52 17.42
C TRP A 235 18.91 -14.02 18.27
N ALA A 236 18.87 -13.63 19.54
CA ALA A 236 17.79 -14.02 20.46
C ALA A 236 16.50 -13.27 20.10
N ARG A 237 15.42 -14.00 19.83
CA ARG A 237 14.17 -13.43 19.34
C ARG A 237 13.26 -13.03 20.50
N ARG A 238 13.02 -11.73 20.65
CA ARG A 238 12.07 -11.20 21.64
C ARG A 238 10.67 -11.79 21.47
N GLY A 239 10.02 -12.11 22.59
CA GLY A 239 8.69 -12.71 22.67
C GLY A 239 8.69 -14.22 22.42
N CYS A 240 9.87 -14.83 22.24
CA CYS A 240 10.03 -16.25 21.96
C CYS A 240 11.11 -16.85 22.87
N PRO A 241 10.74 -17.38 24.05
CA PRO A 241 11.70 -17.75 25.10
C PRO A 241 12.85 -18.66 24.66
N GLU A 242 12.62 -19.50 23.65
CA GLU A 242 13.57 -20.53 23.20
C GLU A 242 14.13 -20.31 21.78
N ILE A 243 13.71 -19.24 21.08
CA ILE A 243 14.07 -19.06 19.66
C ILE A 243 15.32 -18.19 19.52
N VAL A 244 16.32 -18.75 18.86
CA VAL A 244 17.52 -18.03 18.41
C VAL A 244 17.61 -18.18 16.90
N ASP A 245 17.45 -17.05 16.22
CA ASP A 245 17.61 -16.95 14.77
C ASP A 245 19.10 -16.82 14.39
N PHE A 246 19.41 -16.99 13.12
CA PHE A 246 20.78 -16.86 12.56
C PHE A 246 20.87 -15.71 11.57
N ASP A 247 20.12 -14.64 11.82
CA ASP A 247 19.91 -13.49 10.94
C ASP A 247 20.30 -12.15 11.61
N GLY A 248 21.21 -12.19 12.59
CA GLY A 248 21.73 -11.01 13.28
C GLY A 248 22.55 -10.10 12.34
N ASN A 249 21.89 -9.44 11.41
CA ASN A 249 22.50 -8.65 10.35
C ASN A 249 22.87 -7.25 10.87
N GLY A 250 24.03 -6.72 10.46
CA GLY A 250 24.45 -5.35 10.78
C GLY A 250 25.66 -5.24 11.70
N THR A 251 26.16 -4.02 11.86
CA THR A 251 27.28 -3.69 12.78
C THR A 251 26.86 -3.79 14.25
N SER A 252 25.56 -3.79 14.54
CA SER A 252 24.99 -4.08 15.86
C SER A 252 25.36 -5.46 16.39
N SER A 253 25.58 -6.44 15.53
CA SER A 253 26.02 -7.78 15.93
C SER A 253 27.52 -7.88 16.18
N ALA A 254 28.32 -7.04 15.51
CA ALA A 254 29.77 -6.96 15.69
C ALA A 254 30.15 -6.29 17.03
N THR A 255 29.40 -5.26 17.42
CA THR A 255 29.62 -4.44 18.62
C THR A 255 29.73 -5.25 19.94
N PRO A 256 28.74 -6.09 20.33
CA PRO A 256 28.78 -6.84 21.58
C PRO A 256 29.91 -7.89 21.60
N GLN A 257 30.36 -8.39 20.44
CA GLN A 257 31.50 -9.29 20.36
C GLN A 257 32.80 -8.56 20.76
N ILE A 258 33.01 -7.34 20.25
CA ILE A 258 34.20 -6.54 20.62
C ILE A 258 34.17 -6.19 22.12
N ALA A 259 33.00 -5.85 22.65
CA ALA A 259 32.80 -5.62 24.08
C ALA A 259 33.11 -6.86 24.93
N ALA A 260 32.66 -8.04 24.49
CA ALA A 260 32.96 -9.31 25.15
C ALA A 260 34.47 -9.60 25.17
N ALA A 261 35.18 -9.39 24.06
CA ALA A 261 36.63 -9.59 24.00
C ALA A 261 37.38 -8.61 24.92
N ALA A 262 36.97 -7.34 24.97
CA ALA A 262 37.48 -6.36 25.92
C ALA A 262 37.28 -6.82 27.36
N ALA A 263 36.07 -7.26 27.71
CA ALA A 263 35.74 -7.70 29.07
C ALA A 263 36.56 -8.92 29.51
N LEU A 264 36.72 -9.93 28.64
CA LEU A 264 37.58 -11.09 28.91
C LEU A 264 39.05 -10.69 29.14
N TRP A 265 39.56 -9.75 28.33
CA TRP A 265 40.94 -9.28 28.47
C TRP A 265 41.14 -8.48 29.76
N ILE A 266 40.19 -7.63 30.14
CA ILE A 266 40.19 -6.91 31.41
C ILE A 266 40.16 -7.89 32.57
N GLN A 267 39.29 -8.90 32.54
CA GLN A 267 39.16 -9.90 33.61
C GLN A 267 40.49 -10.63 33.85
N LEU A 268 41.19 -11.00 32.77
CA LEU A 268 42.48 -11.68 32.85
C LEU A 268 43.59 -10.77 33.41
N ASN A 269 43.50 -9.46 33.18
CA ASN A 269 44.57 -8.50 33.48
C ASN A 269 44.21 -7.49 34.58
N ALA A 270 43.13 -7.70 35.33
CA ALA A 270 42.55 -6.73 36.26
C ALA A 270 43.59 -6.15 37.24
N ALA A 271 44.42 -7.00 37.85
CA ALA A 271 45.46 -6.56 38.79
C ALA A 271 46.52 -5.63 38.14
N LYS A 272 46.88 -5.88 36.88
CA LYS A 272 47.85 -5.05 36.13
C LYS A 272 47.22 -3.73 35.69
N LEU A 273 45.93 -3.74 35.34
CA LEU A 273 45.18 -2.54 34.96
C LEU A 273 44.95 -1.60 36.15
N ALA A 274 44.75 -2.15 37.34
CA ALA A 274 44.64 -1.38 38.57
C ALA A 274 45.94 -0.64 38.93
N ALA A 275 47.10 -1.14 38.47
CA ALA A 275 48.40 -0.56 38.75
C ALA A 275 48.80 0.62 37.84
N TYR A 276 47.99 0.98 36.84
CA TYR A 276 48.26 2.17 36.03
C TYR A 276 48.08 3.45 36.83
N GLY A 277 49.02 4.39 36.67
CA GLY A 277 49.02 5.66 37.41
C GLY A 277 48.03 6.71 36.90
N GLN A 278 47.39 6.48 35.74
CA GLN A 278 46.33 7.34 35.21
C GLN A 278 45.22 6.45 34.64
N ASP A 279 43.96 6.75 34.94
CA ASP A 279 42.85 5.84 34.66
C ASP A 279 42.61 5.59 33.16
N TRP A 280 42.73 6.62 32.30
CA TRP A 280 42.61 6.48 30.84
C TRP A 280 43.54 5.42 30.22
N MET A 281 44.66 5.10 30.88
CA MET A 281 45.59 4.06 30.43
C MET A 281 44.92 2.69 30.37
N ARG A 282 43.91 2.43 31.21
CA ARG A 282 43.14 1.19 31.20
C ARG A 282 42.40 1.01 29.87
N ALA A 283 41.70 2.05 29.42
CA ALA A 283 40.97 2.03 28.15
C ALA A 283 41.92 1.84 26.95
N GLU A 284 43.08 2.52 26.95
CA GLU A 284 44.04 2.38 25.84
C GLU A 284 44.78 1.04 25.86
N ALA A 285 45.05 0.47 27.04
CA ALA A 285 45.64 -0.87 27.14
C ALA A 285 44.73 -1.94 26.51
N VAL A 286 43.41 -1.85 26.74
CA VAL A 286 42.41 -2.71 26.10
C VAL A 286 42.42 -2.51 24.58
N ARG A 287 42.40 -1.26 24.11
CA ARG A 287 42.44 -0.93 22.67
C ARG A 287 43.68 -1.52 22.00
N GLN A 288 44.86 -1.35 22.60
CA GLN A 288 46.11 -1.91 22.07
C GLN A 288 46.09 -3.44 22.03
N ALA A 289 45.52 -4.09 23.05
CA ALA A 289 45.38 -5.55 23.05
C ALA A 289 44.54 -6.02 21.86
N LEU A 290 43.36 -5.44 21.66
CA LEU A 290 42.46 -5.81 20.56
C LEU A 290 43.03 -5.47 19.19
N PHE A 291 43.63 -4.29 19.03
CA PHE A 291 44.13 -3.80 17.74
C PHE A 291 45.39 -4.54 17.28
N ARG A 292 46.29 -4.91 18.19
CA ARG A 292 47.53 -5.64 17.85
C ARG A 292 47.29 -7.12 17.59
N SER A 293 46.24 -7.69 18.19
CA SER A 293 45.90 -9.10 18.02
C SER A 293 44.92 -9.37 16.88
N ALA A 294 44.32 -8.32 16.31
CA ALA A 294 43.39 -8.46 15.19
C ALA A 294 44.08 -9.13 14.00
N ALA A 295 43.37 -10.02 13.30
CA ALA A 295 43.90 -10.65 12.10
C ALA A 295 43.98 -9.61 10.97
N GLY A 296 45.20 -9.41 10.45
CA GLY A 296 45.44 -8.47 9.37
C GLY A 296 44.65 -8.82 8.10
N SER A 297 44.24 -7.80 7.36
CA SER A 297 43.53 -7.95 6.10
C SER A 297 44.07 -6.96 5.06
N PRO A 298 44.12 -7.33 3.77
CA PRO A 298 44.43 -6.39 2.69
C PRO A 298 43.40 -5.25 2.58
N ASP A 299 42.19 -5.41 3.15
CA ASP A 299 41.12 -4.41 3.13
C ASP A 299 41.03 -3.60 4.44
N ALA A 300 42.17 -3.09 4.92
CA ALA A 300 42.24 -2.27 6.13
C ALA A 300 41.39 -0.98 6.03
N ALA A 301 41.09 -0.51 4.81
CA ALA A 301 40.21 0.63 4.56
C ALA A 301 38.76 0.39 5.03
N ARG A 302 38.29 -0.87 5.04
CA ARG A 302 36.94 -1.24 5.48
C ARG A 302 36.92 -1.98 6.82
N LEU A 303 37.98 -2.75 7.11
CA LEU A 303 38.08 -3.58 8.32
C LEU A 303 38.84 -2.90 9.47
N GLY A 304 39.43 -1.73 9.24
CA GLY A 304 40.18 -0.98 10.25
C GLY A 304 41.43 -1.73 10.68
N ARG A 305 41.52 -2.04 11.98
CA ARG A 305 42.62 -2.81 12.56
C ARG A 305 42.59 -4.30 12.19
N GLY A 306 41.53 -4.77 11.54
CA GLY A 306 41.38 -6.14 11.08
C GLY A 306 40.27 -6.89 11.83
N GLU A 307 40.25 -8.21 11.69
CA GLU A 307 39.23 -9.04 12.30
C GLU A 307 39.54 -9.34 13.77
N LEU A 308 38.55 -9.20 14.64
CA LEU A 308 38.65 -9.53 16.05
C LEU A 308 38.99 -11.01 16.26
N LYS A 309 40.05 -11.26 17.05
CA LYS A 309 40.46 -12.60 17.52
C LYS A 309 40.61 -12.56 19.05
N ALA A 310 39.57 -12.98 19.77
CA ALA A 310 39.48 -12.84 21.23
C ALA A 310 40.60 -13.57 21.97
N LEU A 311 40.90 -14.83 21.59
CA LEU A 311 41.99 -15.60 22.23
C LEU A 311 43.36 -14.96 21.96
N ALA A 312 43.58 -14.46 20.74
CA ALA A 312 44.82 -13.75 20.40
C ALA A 312 44.98 -12.49 21.27
N ALA A 313 43.90 -11.73 21.51
CA ALA A 313 43.93 -10.56 22.38
C ALA A 313 44.39 -10.92 23.80
N LEU A 314 43.90 -12.04 24.36
CA LEU A 314 44.32 -12.55 25.68
C LEU A 314 45.80 -12.93 25.77
N SER A 315 46.50 -13.00 24.65
CA SER A 315 47.94 -13.26 24.60
C SER A 315 48.77 -11.97 24.55
N VAL A 316 48.13 -10.82 24.37
CA VAL A 316 48.78 -9.51 24.45
C VAL A 316 48.83 -9.06 25.90
N ALA A 317 50.05 -8.91 26.43
CA ALA A 317 50.25 -8.38 27.78
C ALA A 317 49.90 -6.87 27.84
N PRO A 318 49.40 -6.36 28.99
CA PRO A 318 49.20 -4.93 29.19
C PRO A 318 50.47 -4.13 28.88
N PRO A 319 50.42 -3.13 27.98
CA PRO A 319 51.60 -2.33 27.63
C PRO A 319 52.18 -1.57 28.83
N ARG A 320 53.46 -1.22 28.78
CA ARG A 320 54.04 -0.36 29.83
C ARG A 320 53.39 1.03 29.76
N PRO A 321 53.27 1.77 30.89
CA PRO A 321 52.67 3.10 30.89
C PRO A 321 53.30 4.07 29.87
N ALA A 322 54.61 3.97 29.65
CA ALA A 322 55.35 4.80 28.69
C ALA A 322 55.03 4.50 27.20
N ASP A 323 54.46 3.32 26.91
CA ASP A 323 54.10 2.91 25.55
C ASP A 323 52.65 3.26 25.20
N LEU A 324 51.88 3.82 26.15
CA LEU A 324 50.49 4.22 25.96
C LEU A 324 50.40 5.70 25.60
N VAL A 325 49.67 5.99 24.53
CA VAL A 325 49.45 7.37 24.06
C VAL A 325 48.00 7.73 24.31
N LYS A 326 47.80 8.81 25.06
CA LYS A 326 46.46 9.34 25.34
C LYS A 326 45.83 9.88 24.06
N VAL A 327 44.61 9.43 23.75
CA VAL A 327 43.85 9.95 22.61
C VAL A 327 43.38 11.38 22.93
N PRO A 328 43.52 12.35 22.00
CA PRO A 328 43.00 13.70 22.18
C PRO A 328 41.52 13.71 22.57
N SER A 329 41.08 14.75 23.28
CA SER A 329 39.67 14.91 23.61
C SER A 329 38.85 15.14 22.34
N ASP A 330 37.75 14.42 22.22
CA ASP A 330 36.80 14.56 21.12
C ASP A 330 35.96 15.83 21.29
N SER A 331 35.58 16.47 20.19
CA SER A 331 34.67 17.62 20.17
C SER A 331 33.75 17.50 18.96
N ALA A 332 32.50 17.96 19.09
CA ALA A 332 31.57 18.03 17.97
C ALA A 332 31.71 19.39 17.26
N ASN A 333 32.91 19.69 16.74
CA ASN A 333 33.20 20.91 16.00
C ASN A 333 33.50 20.62 14.52
N PHE A 334 33.24 21.60 13.65
CA PHE A 334 33.57 21.53 12.23
C PHE A 334 34.75 22.45 11.92
N PRO A 335 36.00 21.94 11.89
CA PRO A 335 37.21 22.76 11.84
C PRO A 335 37.37 23.57 10.53
N PHE A 336 36.60 23.24 9.50
CA PHE A 336 36.61 23.98 8.23
C PHE A 336 35.81 25.28 8.30
N LEU A 337 34.90 25.44 9.27
CA LEU A 337 33.98 26.56 9.29
C LEU A 337 34.71 27.91 9.32
N ASP A 338 35.79 28.02 10.09
CA ASP A 338 36.61 29.23 10.18
C ASP A 338 37.32 29.56 8.86
N VAL A 339 37.76 28.53 8.14
CA VAL A 339 38.44 28.69 6.85
C VAL A 339 37.46 29.00 5.74
N LEU A 340 36.23 28.47 5.81
CA LEU A 340 35.15 28.75 4.88
C LEU A 340 34.56 30.15 5.06
N THR A 341 34.67 30.72 6.25
CA THR A 341 34.13 32.04 6.61
C THR A 341 35.19 33.16 6.65
N GLY A 342 36.46 32.84 6.39
CA GLY A 342 37.54 33.84 6.34
C GLY A 342 38.03 34.31 7.72
N GLY A 343 37.77 33.55 8.78
CA GLY A 343 38.26 33.79 10.14
C GLY A 343 37.50 34.84 10.96
N ASP A 344 36.71 35.72 10.32
CA ASP A 344 35.96 36.79 10.98
C ASP A 344 34.45 36.46 11.01
N PHE A 345 34.03 35.73 12.04
CA PHE A 345 32.63 35.68 12.46
C PHE A 345 32.25 37.04 13.06
N GLY A 346 31.93 38.02 12.21
CA GLY A 346 31.49 39.35 12.65
C GLY A 346 30.45 39.26 13.77
N ALA A 347 30.77 39.83 14.95
CA ALA A 347 29.90 40.01 16.12
C ALA A 347 29.04 38.81 16.58
N VAL A 348 29.35 37.55 16.23
CA VAL A 348 28.64 36.38 16.78
C VAL A 348 29.25 36.00 18.14
N PRO A 349 28.47 35.97 19.23
CA PRO A 349 28.98 35.56 20.55
C PRO A 349 29.58 34.14 20.51
N PRO A 350 30.58 33.82 21.36
CA PRO A 350 31.28 32.52 21.35
C PRO A 350 30.36 31.29 21.39
N HIS A 351 29.24 31.35 22.12
CA HIS A 351 28.24 30.29 22.18
C HIS A 351 27.49 30.11 20.86
N GLY A 352 27.20 31.21 20.14
CA GLY A 352 26.58 31.18 18.82
C GLY A 352 27.48 30.50 17.79
N ARG A 353 28.79 30.77 17.84
CA ARG A 353 29.77 30.12 16.96
C ARG A 353 29.83 28.60 17.17
N ARG A 354 29.85 28.14 18.43
CA ARG A 354 29.84 26.71 18.76
C ARG A 354 28.61 25.98 18.20
N MET A 355 27.44 26.63 18.21
CA MET A 355 26.23 26.07 17.62
C MET A 355 26.33 25.93 16.10
N LEU A 356 26.94 26.92 15.43
CA LEU A 356 27.16 26.88 13.97
C LEU A 356 28.18 25.81 13.57
N GLU A 357 29.23 25.60 14.37
CA GLU A 357 30.20 24.52 14.17
C GLU A 357 29.55 23.13 14.30
N LEU A 358 28.71 22.95 15.32
CA LEU A 358 27.98 21.69 15.52
C LEU A 358 27.01 21.44 14.36
N GLU A 359 26.27 22.46 13.95
CA GLU A 359 25.35 22.39 12.82
C GLU A 359 26.08 22.04 11.51
N ALA A 360 27.20 22.72 11.22
CA ALA A 360 28.01 22.43 10.04
C ALA A 360 28.55 20.99 10.06
N LEU A 361 28.96 20.48 11.23
CA LEU A 361 29.41 19.09 11.39
C LEU A 361 28.27 18.09 11.14
N GLN A 362 27.05 18.36 11.61
CA GLN A 362 25.88 17.50 11.37
C GLN A 362 25.51 17.47 9.89
N LEU A 363 25.49 18.64 9.22
CA LEU A 363 25.20 18.75 7.78
C LEU A 363 26.30 18.15 6.89
N SER A 364 27.56 18.15 7.36
CA SER A 364 28.67 17.54 6.63
C SER A 364 28.59 16.02 6.51
N GLN A 365 27.73 15.35 7.30
CA GLN A 365 27.54 13.90 7.29
C GLN A 365 26.56 13.43 6.19
N SER A 366 26.36 14.27 5.17
CA SER A 366 25.56 13.97 3.99
C SER A 366 26.45 13.46 2.84
N ALA A 367 25.95 12.53 2.04
CA ALA A 367 26.68 12.01 0.89
C ALA A 367 27.23 13.11 -0.05
N ALA A 368 26.49 14.22 -0.20
CA ALA A 368 26.91 15.35 -1.05
C ALA A 368 28.16 16.08 -0.52
N VAL A 369 28.24 16.30 0.80
CA VAL A 369 29.41 16.94 1.42
C VAL A 369 30.56 15.94 1.57
N GLU A 370 30.28 14.69 1.90
CA GLU A 370 31.30 13.65 2.07
C GLU A 370 32.03 13.30 0.77
N VAL A 371 31.43 13.53 -0.41
CA VAL A 371 32.14 13.42 -1.70
C VAL A 371 33.19 14.52 -1.85
N LEU A 372 32.90 15.73 -1.37
CA LEU A 372 33.79 16.89 -1.47
C LEU A 372 34.83 16.94 -0.33
N LEU A 373 34.45 16.39 0.82
CA LEU A 373 35.30 16.25 2.00
C LEU A 373 35.28 14.78 2.47
N PRO A 374 36.03 13.88 1.80
CA PRO A 374 36.05 12.45 2.13
C PRO A 374 36.61 12.14 3.52
N ASP A 375 37.40 13.06 4.08
CA ASP A 375 37.93 12.96 5.43
C ASP A 375 37.90 14.33 6.13
N PRO A 376 37.05 14.53 7.15
CA PRO A 376 36.94 15.79 7.89
C PRO A 376 38.13 16.04 8.83
N ALA A 377 39.11 15.13 8.91
CA ALA A 377 40.34 15.34 9.69
C ALA A 377 41.50 15.95 8.88
N VAL A 378 41.31 16.20 7.57
CA VAL A 378 42.32 16.87 6.73
C VAL A 378 42.53 18.32 7.17
N ASP A 379 43.77 18.84 7.12
CA ASP A 379 44.06 20.23 7.51
C ASP A 379 43.22 21.20 6.67
N PRO A 380 42.32 22.00 7.27
CA PRO A 380 41.47 22.95 6.55
C PRO A 380 42.22 23.94 5.66
N ARG A 381 43.50 24.23 5.97
CA ARG A 381 44.35 25.14 5.21
C ARG A 381 44.89 24.52 3.92
N SER A 382 44.88 23.19 3.82
CA SER A 382 45.34 22.44 2.64
C SER A 382 44.32 22.42 1.49
N LEU A 383 43.07 22.82 1.75
CA LEU A 383 42.02 22.89 0.73
C LEU A 383 42.27 24.03 -0.25
N THR A 384 42.03 23.80 -1.54
CA THR A 384 42.12 24.88 -2.55
C THR A 384 40.97 25.89 -2.36
N PRO A 385 41.09 27.13 -2.86
CA PRO A 385 39.97 28.09 -2.85
C PRO A 385 38.70 27.54 -3.51
N ARG A 386 38.87 26.69 -4.53
CA ARG A 386 37.77 26.00 -5.23
C ARG A 386 37.11 24.95 -4.33
N ASP A 387 37.89 24.16 -3.60
CA ASP A 387 37.36 23.15 -2.68
C ASP A 387 36.60 23.81 -1.52
N LYS A 388 37.13 24.92 -1.00
CA LYS A 388 36.46 25.73 0.02
C LYS A 388 35.11 26.26 -0.47
N LEU A 389 35.06 26.82 -1.67
CA LEU A 389 33.80 27.29 -2.28
C LEU A 389 32.81 26.14 -2.49
N ASN A 390 33.26 25.01 -3.02
CA ASN A 390 32.41 23.84 -3.25
C ASN A 390 31.85 23.26 -1.94
N ILE A 391 32.66 23.18 -0.88
CA ILE A 391 32.23 22.70 0.45
C ILE A 391 31.24 23.69 1.08
N ALA A 392 31.50 25.00 0.99
CA ALA A 392 30.55 26.03 1.46
C ALA A 392 29.23 25.97 0.70
N ASP A 393 29.26 25.84 -0.63
CA ASP A 393 28.07 25.72 -1.47
C ASP A 393 27.31 24.42 -1.18
N ALA A 394 28.01 23.30 -0.94
CA ALA A 394 27.40 22.02 -0.60
C ALA A 394 26.76 22.02 0.80
N LEU A 395 27.37 22.70 1.79
CA LEU A 395 26.79 22.90 3.12
C LEU A 395 25.56 23.81 3.06
N MET A 396 25.63 24.90 2.29
CA MET A 396 24.48 25.81 2.07
C MET A 396 23.33 25.14 1.29
N ALA A 397 23.62 24.09 0.53
CA ALA A 397 22.61 23.31 -0.19
C ALA A 397 21.96 22.20 0.65
N GLN A 398 22.44 21.93 1.88
CA GLN A 398 21.86 20.87 2.71
C GLN A 398 20.48 21.26 3.26
N PRO A 399 19.49 20.33 3.21
CA PRO A 399 18.22 20.51 3.89
C PRO A 399 18.43 20.69 5.40
N GLY A 400 17.86 21.74 5.99
CA GLY A 400 17.97 22.02 7.43
C GLY A 400 19.11 22.99 7.82
N VAL A 401 19.86 23.55 6.86
CA VAL A 401 20.83 24.63 7.15
C VAL A 401 20.12 25.86 7.73
N SER A 402 20.64 26.36 8.83
CA SER A 402 20.14 27.53 9.53
C SER A 402 20.47 28.80 8.76
N LYS A 403 19.59 29.80 8.91
CA LYS A 403 19.82 31.13 8.34
C LYS A 403 21.12 31.75 8.83
N ALA A 404 21.52 31.46 10.06
CA ALA A 404 22.74 31.95 10.67
C ALA A 404 23.99 31.33 10.01
N LEU A 405 24.02 30.00 9.82
CA LEU A 405 25.12 29.31 9.14
C LEU A 405 25.23 29.73 7.67
N CYS A 406 24.10 29.83 6.97
CA CYS A 406 24.05 30.29 5.59
C CYS A 406 24.57 31.72 5.41
N THR A 407 24.27 32.62 6.35
CA THR A 407 24.75 34.01 6.33
C THR A 407 26.26 34.07 6.59
N ALA A 408 26.76 33.31 7.55
CA ALA A 408 28.18 33.22 7.85
C ALA A 408 29.00 32.74 6.62
N LEU A 409 28.53 31.68 5.95
CA LEU A 409 29.20 31.12 4.75
C LEU A 409 29.16 32.07 3.54
N LYS A 410 28.16 32.94 3.42
CA LYS A 410 28.06 33.94 2.32
C LYS A 410 29.02 35.11 2.49
N ASN A 411 29.31 35.51 3.73
CA ASN A 411 30.15 36.67 4.04
C ASN A 411 31.66 36.35 3.98
N GLY A 412 32.04 35.08 3.90
CA GLY A 412 33.42 34.58 3.95
C GLY A 412 34.31 34.81 2.74
N GLY A 413 34.35 36.03 2.18
CA GLY A 413 35.41 36.44 1.25
C GLY A 413 35.17 36.16 -0.25
N ARG A 414 33.99 36.53 -0.78
CA ARG A 414 33.74 36.54 -2.23
C ARG A 414 34.09 37.89 -2.86
N THR A 415 35.33 38.07 -3.33
CA THR A 415 35.67 39.14 -4.30
C THR A 415 35.27 38.70 -5.70
N SER A 416 34.27 39.36 -6.26
CA SER A 416 33.75 39.17 -7.62
C SER A 416 34.77 39.53 -8.69
N ILE A 417 35.02 38.63 -9.65
CA ILE A 417 35.54 38.98 -10.98
C ILE A 417 34.48 38.59 -12.02
N PRO A 418 34.05 39.52 -12.90
CA PRO A 418 33.07 39.25 -13.94
C PRO A 418 33.77 38.76 -15.21
N VAL A 419 33.24 37.71 -15.84
CA VAL A 419 33.53 37.38 -17.25
C VAL A 419 32.21 37.10 -17.98
N SER A 420 31.83 38.08 -18.80
CA SER A 420 30.97 37.99 -20.01
C SER A 420 31.90 37.70 -21.19
N LEU A 421 31.57 37.01 -22.30
CA LEU A 421 30.37 36.41 -22.86
C LEU A 421 30.87 35.27 -23.78
N VAL A 422 30.34 34.06 -23.62
CA VAL A 422 29.98 33.25 -24.79
C VAL A 422 28.47 33.42 -24.91
N ALA A 423 28.00 34.04 -25.99
CA ALA A 423 26.59 34.30 -26.24
C ALA A 423 26.06 33.38 -27.37
N PRO A 424 24.78 33.00 -27.39
CA PRO A 424 23.87 32.82 -26.26
C PRO A 424 23.24 31.40 -26.26
N ILE A 425 23.16 30.77 -25.09
CA ILE A 425 21.82 30.64 -24.50
C ILE A 425 21.85 31.62 -23.34
N SER A 426 20.98 32.63 -23.43
CA SER A 426 21.04 33.89 -22.71
C SER A 426 21.30 33.76 -21.22
N SER A 427 22.09 34.70 -20.70
CA SER A 427 21.88 35.25 -19.37
C SER A 427 20.39 35.46 -19.07
N PRO A 428 19.95 35.28 -17.82
CA PRO A 428 19.12 36.30 -17.20
C PRO A 428 20.07 36.98 -16.22
N THR A 429 20.60 38.18 -16.50
CA THR A 429 19.92 39.44 -16.17
C THR A 429 19.44 39.46 -14.70
N PRO A 430 19.51 40.58 -13.98
CA PRO A 430 18.63 40.79 -12.83
C PRO A 430 17.19 40.41 -13.21
N GLY A 431 16.74 39.20 -12.82
CA GLY A 431 15.58 38.55 -13.45
C GLY A 431 15.53 37.02 -13.48
N ASP A 432 16.51 36.26 -12.95
CA ASP A 432 16.45 34.79 -13.03
C ASP A 432 15.43 34.18 -12.03
N ALA A 433 14.20 34.06 -12.51
CA ALA A 433 13.04 33.52 -11.79
C ALA A 433 13.27 32.09 -11.27
N ILE A 434 14.15 31.31 -11.88
CA ILE A 434 14.42 29.93 -11.47
C ILE A 434 15.20 29.91 -10.15
N ALA A 435 16.16 30.81 -9.98
CA ALA A 435 16.90 30.95 -8.73
C ALA A 435 15.99 31.45 -7.60
N ARG A 436 15.06 32.37 -7.88
CA ARG A 436 14.01 32.81 -6.93
C ARG A 436 13.03 31.69 -6.58
N LYS A 437 12.53 30.94 -7.57
CA LYS A 437 11.57 29.85 -7.36
C LYS A 437 12.19 28.67 -6.62
N ARG A 438 13.46 28.38 -6.86
CA ARG A 438 14.22 27.37 -6.07
C ARG A 438 14.42 27.83 -4.62
N LEU A 439 14.62 29.13 -4.40
CA LEU A 439 14.72 29.73 -3.06
C LEU A 439 13.36 29.71 -2.33
N GLU A 440 12.25 30.01 -3.02
CA GLU A 440 10.89 29.89 -2.47
C GLU A 440 10.56 28.44 -2.06
N THR A 441 10.78 27.46 -2.94
CA THR A 441 10.49 26.04 -2.65
C THR A 441 11.33 25.49 -1.51
N ALA A 442 12.54 26.02 -1.27
CA ALA A 442 13.41 25.61 -0.16
C ALA A 442 13.04 26.28 1.18
N MET A 443 12.47 27.49 1.16
CA MET A 443 12.04 28.22 2.37
C MET A 443 10.73 27.69 2.96
N ALA A 444 9.93 27.00 2.16
CA ALA A 444 8.71 26.29 2.57
C ALA A 444 8.67 24.94 1.84
N PRO A 445 9.47 23.94 2.27
CA PRO A 445 9.49 22.64 1.61
C PRO A 445 8.08 22.05 1.67
N VAL A 446 7.51 21.78 0.50
CA VAL A 446 6.19 21.17 0.40
C VAL A 446 6.31 19.73 0.90
N VAL A 447 5.86 19.48 2.13
CA VAL A 447 5.57 18.13 2.59
C VAL A 447 4.47 17.61 1.68
N ARG A 448 4.77 16.57 0.89
CA ARG A 448 3.77 15.97 0.03
C ARG A 448 2.75 15.27 0.92
N PRO A 449 1.44 15.49 0.70
CA PRO A 449 0.44 14.65 1.35
C PRO A 449 0.69 13.18 0.97
N PRO A 450 0.32 12.23 1.83
CA PRO A 450 0.38 10.82 1.45
C PRO A 450 -0.52 10.58 0.23
N ASP A 451 -0.16 9.65 -0.64
CA ASP A 451 -0.97 9.34 -1.83
C ASP A 451 -2.23 8.54 -1.47
N ARG A 452 -2.20 7.83 -0.33
CA ARG A 452 -3.23 6.88 0.11
C ARG A 452 -3.56 7.05 1.59
N ARG A 453 -4.80 6.71 1.94
CA ARG A 453 -5.32 6.56 3.30
C ARG A 453 -5.67 5.10 3.54
N ARG A 454 -5.37 4.58 4.72
CA ARG A 454 -5.73 3.22 5.14
C ARG A 454 -6.90 3.30 6.13
N LEU A 455 -7.91 2.47 5.93
CA LEU A 455 -9.12 2.41 6.75
C LEU A 455 -9.45 0.97 7.11
N GLN A 456 -9.71 0.70 8.39
CA GLN A 456 -10.22 -0.58 8.85
C GLN A 456 -11.69 -0.75 8.45
N VAL A 457 -12.05 -1.96 8.06
CA VAL A 457 -13.40 -2.38 7.64
C VAL A 457 -13.72 -3.77 8.18
N PHE A 458 -15.01 -4.11 8.20
CA PHE A 458 -15.40 -5.52 8.33
C PHE A 458 -15.10 -6.27 7.03
N ALA A 459 -14.45 -7.41 7.16
CA ALA A 459 -14.15 -8.30 6.02
C ALA A 459 -15.33 -9.22 5.71
N VAL A 460 -16.04 -9.69 6.74
CA VAL A 460 -17.25 -10.51 6.65
C VAL A 460 -18.36 -9.90 7.51
N ASP A 461 -19.58 -10.42 7.43
CA ASP A 461 -20.69 -9.93 8.26
C ASP A 461 -20.35 -9.96 9.76
N PRO A 462 -20.64 -8.89 10.53
CA PRO A 462 -20.33 -8.82 11.96
C PRO A 462 -20.93 -9.95 12.80
N SER A 463 -22.07 -10.54 12.38
CA SER A 463 -22.68 -11.67 13.10
C SER A 463 -21.81 -12.93 13.13
N LEU A 464 -20.84 -13.05 12.22
CA LEU A 464 -19.84 -14.13 12.18
C LEU A 464 -18.60 -13.80 13.04
N ALA A 465 -18.48 -12.60 13.60
CA ALA A 465 -17.37 -12.18 14.46
C ALA A 465 -17.33 -12.89 15.82
N THR A 466 -18.47 -13.46 16.22
CA THR A 466 -18.68 -14.09 17.52
C THR A 466 -18.10 -15.51 17.60
N ASP A 467 -17.70 -16.09 16.47
CA ASP A 467 -16.95 -17.35 16.42
C ASP A 467 -15.43 -17.10 16.48
N MET A 468 -14.75 -17.78 17.41
CA MET A 468 -13.30 -17.68 17.59
C MET A 468 -12.50 -18.14 16.36
N GLY A 469 -13.10 -18.99 15.50
CA GLY A 469 -12.47 -19.44 14.24
C GLY A 469 -12.41 -18.37 13.15
N THR A 470 -13.33 -17.39 13.19
CA THR A 470 -13.51 -16.33 12.17
C THR A 470 -13.15 -14.93 12.70
N ALA A 471 -13.07 -14.75 14.02
CA ALA A 471 -12.74 -13.47 14.67
C ALA A 471 -11.40 -12.87 14.21
N ALA A 472 -10.40 -13.69 13.90
CA ALA A 472 -9.10 -13.24 13.39
C ALA A 472 -9.15 -12.72 11.94
N ILE A 473 -10.19 -13.09 11.18
CA ILE A 473 -10.36 -12.80 9.75
C ILE A 473 -11.41 -11.69 9.51
N ASN A 474 -12.23 -11.38 10.50
CA ASN A 474 -13.32 -10.41 10.38
C ASN A 474 -12.86 -8.95 10.16
N ARG A 475 -11.56 -8.66 10.29
CA ARG A 475 -11.03 -7.30 10.13
C ARG A 475 -10.14 -7.25 8.90
N ALA A 476 -10.41 -6.30 8.01
CA ALA A 476 -9.55 -5.98 6.88
C ALA A 476 -9.16 -4.51 6.89
N VAL A 477 -8.04 -4.19 6.23
CA VAL A 477 -7.60 -2.80 6.02
C VAL A 477 -7.66 -2.52 4.52
N ILE A 478 -8.46 -1.54 4.12
CA ILE A 478 -8.57 -1.09 2.73
C ILE A 478 -7.75 0.19 2.55
N ASP A 479 -6.99 0.24 1.45
CA ASP A 479 -6.35 1.46 0.97
C ASP A 479 -7.28 2.24 0.02
N VAL A 480 -7.50 3.51 0.31
CA VAL A 480 -8.25 4.48 -0.52
C VAL A 480 -7.38 5.67 -0.88
N ARG A 481 -7.74 6.43 -1.91
CA ARG A 481 -7.05 7.64 -2.36
C ARG A 481 -7.06 8.68 -1.24
N TRP A 482 -5.95 9.39 -1.08
CA TRP A 482 -5.92 10.53 -0.19
C TRP A 482 -6.64 11.73 -0.83
N GLU A 483 -7.68 12.23 -0.16
CA GLU A 483 -8.39 13.44 -0.55
C GLU A 483 -7.96 14.59 0.37
N LYS A 484 -7.28 15.60 -0.19
CA LYS A 484 -6.62 16.69 0.56
C LYS A 484 -7.61 17.50 1.42
N ASP A 485 -8.80 17.75 0.87
CA ASP A 485 -9.82 18.63 1.46
C ASP A 485 -11.03 17.84 2.00
N LEU A 486 -10.81 16.60 2.46
CA LEU A 486 -11.84 15.72 3.02
C LEU A 486 -12.42 16.31 4.32
N LEU A 487 -13.72 16.61 4.33
CA LEU A 487 -14.42 17.16 5.52
C LEU A 487 -15.04 16.04 6.38
N PRO A 488 -15.35 16.29 7.67
CA PRO A 488 -16.02 15.32 8.53
C PRO A 488 -17.36 14.84 7.98
N GLY A 489 -17.71 13.57 8.24
CA GLY A 489 -18.88 12.90 7.64
C GLY A 489 -18.55 12.56 6.19
N PRO A 490 -17.47 11.78 5.99
CA PRO A 490 -16.42 12.03 5.02
C PRO A 490 -16.96 12.60 3.72
N VAL A 491 -16.74 13.90 3.52
CA VAL A 491 -17.18 14.65 2.34
C VAL A 491 -15.97 14.90 1.46
N GLY A 492 -15.80 14.05 0.46
CA GLY A 492 -14.67 14.05 -0.48
C GLY A 492 -15.05 14.61 -1.85
N GLU A 493 -14.31 14.22 -2.89
CA GLU A 493 -14.61 14.52 -4.29
C GLU A 493 -15.73 13.63 -4.84
N TYR A 494 -15.75 12.35 -4.48
CA TYR A 494 -16.73 11.39 -5.01
C TYR A 494 -17.93 11.16 -4.10
N ILE A 495 -17.70 11.12 -2.78
CA ILE A 495 -18.66 10.63 -1.79
C ILE A 495 -18.93 11.71 -0.73
N GLU A 496 -20.19 11.80 -0.30
CA GLU A 496 -20.64 12.58 0.85
C GLU A 496 -21.42 11.65 1.78
N VAL A 497 -20.95 11.44 3.01
CA VAL A 497 -21.66 10.58 3.98
C VAL A 497 -22.52 11.43 4.91
N VAL A 498 -23.84 11.28 4.80
CA VAL A 498 -24.82 12.03 5.58
C VAL A 498 -25.56 11.08 6.51
N ASP A 499 -25.16 11.08 7.79
CA ASP A 499 -25.67 10.12 8.76
C ASP A 499 -26.82 10.69 9.60
N VAL A 500 -28.00 10.76 8.98
CA VAL A 500 -29.25 11.14 9.63
C VAL A 500 -30.12 9.89 9.72
N ASP A 501 -30.64 9.60 10.92
CA ASP A 501 -31.57 8.50 11.20
C ASP A 501 -32.98 9.06 11.41
N PRO A 502 -33.86 9.01 10.39
CA PRO A 502 -35.20 9.54 10.49
C PRO A 502 -36.07 8.79 11.50
N ALA A 503 -35.81 7.49 11.70
CA ALA A 503 -36.60 6.66 12.61
C ALA A 503 -36.27 6.98 14.07
N SER A 504 -35.00 7.30 14.37
CA SER A 504 -34.57 7.77 15.70
C SER A 504 -34.66 9.29 15.87
N ARG A 505 -34.97 10.04 14.80
CA ARG A 505 -35.02 11.51 14.75
C ARG A 505 -33.73 12.19 15.24
N CYS A 506 -32.58 11.60 14.91
CA CYS A 506 -31.27 12.14 15.26
C CYS A 506 -30.34 12.22 14.05
N ALA A 507 -29.29 13.01 14.18
CA ALA A 507 -28.15 13.01 13.28
C ALA A 507 -26.92 12.57 14.08
N TYR A 508 -26.20 11.56 13.60
CA TYR A 508 -25.01 11.06 14.26
C TYR A 508 -23.82 11.97 14.00
N ALA A 509 -22.88 12.01 14.95
CA ALA A 509 -21.71 12.89 14.84
C ALA A 509 -20.86 12.49 13.61
N PRO A 510 -20.48 13.43 12.75
CA PRO A 510 -19.67 13.14 11.57
C PRO A 510 -18.26 12.68 11.98
N ILE A 511 -17.77 11.58 11.38
CA ILE A 511 -16.38 11.14 11.60
C ILE A 511 -15.40 12.07 10.87
N ASP A 512 -14.38 12.55 11.58
CA ASP A 512 -13.27 13.31 10.99
C ASP A 512 -12.09 12.37 10.70
N LEU A 513 -12.04 11.83 9.48
CA LEU A 513 -10.94 10.97 9.07
C LEU A 513 -9.58 11.69 9.05
N ASN A 514 -9.54 13.03 8.98
CA ASN A 514 -8.29 13.79 9.06
C ASN A 514 -7.77 13.97 10.50
N HIS A 515 -8.52 13.50 11.51
CA HIS A 515 -8.09 13.59 12.89
C HIS A 515 -6.76 12.85 13.11
N PRO A 516 -5.74 13.49 13.73
CA PRO A 516 -4.39 12.91 13.88
C PRO A 516 -4.37 11.50 14.51
N TYR A 517 -5.27 11.22 15.46
CA TYR A 517 -5.36 9.90 16.08
C TYR A 517 -5.88 8.82 15.13
N LEU A 518 -6.86 9.14 14.27
CA LEU A 518 -7.37 8.19 13.29
C LEU A 518 -6.36 7.93 12.18
N LEU A 519 -5.58 8.95 11.79
CA LEU A 519 -4.48 8.81 10.83
C LEU A 519 -3.40 7.83 11.30
N MET A 520 -3.14 7.73 12.61
CA MET A 520 -2.17 6.79 13.17
C MET A 520 -2.71 5.35 13.31
N GLN A 521 -4.04 5.17 13.31
CA GLN A 521 -4.70 3.89 13.64
C GLN A 521 -5.31 3.19 12.42
N ASP A 522 -5.03 3.66 11.20
CA ASP A 522 -5.74 3.23 10.00
C ASP A 522 -7.28 3.39 10.14
N GLY A 523 -7.74 4.48 10.78
CA GLY A 523 -9.17 4.73 11.06
C GLY A 523 -9.66 4.14 12.39
N LEU A 524 -11.00 4.17 12.59
CA LEU A 524 -11.67 3.53 13.72
C LEU A 524 -11.62 2.01 13.61
N THR A 525 -11.53 1.34 14.76
CA THR A 525 -11.61 -0.12 14.84
C THR A 525 -13.05 -0.58 14.51
N PRO A 526 -13.25 -1.71 13.79
CA PRO A 526 -14.57 -2.22 13.47
C PRO A 526 -15.47 -2.41 14.68
N SER A 527 -16.68 -1.84 14.61
CA SER A 527 -17.66 -1.78 15.68
C SER A 527 -19.07 -1.75 15.12
N GLU A 528 -19.96 -2.61 15.64
CA GLU A 528 -21.38 -2.64 15.30
C GLU A 528 -22.21 -1.54 15.98
N GLY A 529 -21.69 -1.00 17.08
CA GLY A 529 -22.41 -0.03 17.93
C GLY A 529 -21.96 1.42 17.74
N ASP A 530 -21.01 1.68 16.85
CA ASP A 530 -20.45 3.01 16.61
C ASP A 530 -20.87 3.55 15.23
N PRO A 531 -21.83 4.51 15.17
CA PRO A 531 -22.24 5.13 13.92
C PRO A 531 -21.09 5.81 13.15
N GLN A 532 -20.04 6.30 13.83
CA GLN A 532 -18.88 6.87 13.15
C GLN A 532 -18.11 5.80 12.36
N PHE A 533 -18.04 4.57 12.89
CA PHE A 533 -17.48 3.46 12.13
C PHE A 533 -18.36 3.10 10.92
N HIS A 534 -19.70 3.18 11.02
CA HIS A 534 -20.59 2.93 9.87
C HIS A 534 -20.33 3.94 8.74
N GLN A 535 -20.06 5.20 9.09
CA GLN A 535 -19.64 6.23 8.12
C GLN A 535 -18.28 5.92 7.49
N GLN A 536 -17.29 5.44 8.27
CA GLN A 536 -16.00 5.01 7.76
C GLN A 536 -16.13 3.82 6.80
N MET A 537 -16.91 2.81 7.18
CA MET A 537 -17.14 1.58 6.41
C MET A 537 -17.73 1.90 5.04
N THR A 538 -18.83 2.65 5.03
CA THR A 538 -19.52 3.05 3.79
C THR A 538 -18.63 3.87 2.86
N TYR A 539 -17.89 4.84 3.40
CA TYR A 539 -16.94 5.63 2.62
C TYR A 539 -15.79 4.79 2.06
N ALA A 540 -15.15 3.96 2.89
CA ALA A 540 -13.98 3.16 2.49
C ALA A 540 -14.33 2.19 1.35
N VAL A 541 -15.45 1.48 1.47
CA VAL A 541 -15.89 0.49 0.48
C VAL A 541 -16.33 1.18 -0.81
N ALA A 542 -17.13 2.25 -0.74
CA ALA A 542 -17.57 2.99 -1.92
C ALA A 542 -16.40 3.61 -2.71
N MET A 543 -15.45 4.24 -2.01
CA MET A 543 -14.24 4.80 -2.63
C MET A 543 -13.38 3.71 -3.29
N ARG A 544 -13.27 2.54 -2.65
CA ARG A 544 -12.58 1.39 -3.24
C ARG A 544 -13.25 0.93 -4.52
N THR A 545 -14.58 0.86 -4.56
CA THR A 545 -15.34 0.49 -5.75
C THR A 545 -15.15 1.50 -6.88
N VAL A 546 -15.22 2.81 -6.58
CA VAL A 546 -14.94 3.88 -7.56
C VAL A 546 -13.56 3.69 -8.18
N GLU A 547 -12.50 3.53 -7.37
CA GLU A 547 -11.14 3.38 -7.88
C GLU A 547 -10.95 2.13 -8.75
N ARG A 548 -11.65 1.03 -8.46
CA ARG A 548 -11.62 -0.17 -9.30
C ARG A 548 -12.18 0.12 -10.69
N PHE A 549 -13.24 0.91 -10.77
CA PHE A 549 -13.80 1.33 -12.05
C PHE A 549 -12.84 2.23 -12.82
N GLU A 550 -12.30 3.25 -12.15
CA GLU A 550 -11.37 4.18 -12.78
C GLU A 550 -10.13 3.49 -13.33
N ARG A 551 -9.54 2.60 -12.53
CA ARG A 551 -8.36 1.83 -12.95
C ARG A 551 -8.66 0.91 -14.13
N ALA A 552 -9.83 0.29 -14.17
CA ALA A 552 -10.22 -0.58 -15.28
C ALA A 552 -10.51 0.22 -16.55
N LEU A 553 -11.24 1.33 -16.44
CA LEU A 553 -11.67 2.15 -17.58
C LEU A 553 -10.56 3.07 -18.11
N GLY A 554 -9.61 3.45 -17.25
CA GLY A 554 -8.50 4.34 -17.61
C GLY A 554 -8.88 5.82 -17.63
N ARG A 555 -9.92 6.22 -16.88
CA ARG A 555 -10.44 7.60 -16.79
C ARG A 555 -11.19 7.79 -15.47
N SER A 556 -11.38 9.04 -15.05
CA SER A 556 -12.18 9.33 -13.85
C SER A 556 -13.67 8.98 -14.05
N ALA A 557 -14.33 8.48 -13.02
CA ALA A 557 -15.73 8.08 -13.07
C ALA A 557 -16.67 9.28 -12.87
N LEU A 558 -17.74 9.38 -13.66
CA LEU A 558 -18.76 10.42 -13.52
C LEU A 558 -20.05 9.81 -12.98
N TRP A 559 -20.71 10.54 -12.09
CA TRP A 559 -22.07 10.20 -11.67
C TRP A 559 -23.08 10.61 -12.74
N ALA A 560 -24.23 9.94 -12.76
CA ALA A 560 -25.31 10.32 -13.66
C ALA A 560 -25.73 11.78 -13.39
N PRO A 561 -25.84 12.62 -14.42
CA PRO A 561 -26.18 14.03 -14.23
C PRO A 561 -27.64 14.19 -13.82
N GLN A 562 -27.96 15.31 -13.18
CA GLN A 562 -29.34 15.66 -12.87
C GLN A 562 -30.02 16.21 -14.13
N PRO A 563 -31.19 15.69 -14.53
CA PRO A 563 -31.94 16.25 -15.65
C PRO A 563 -32.36 17.70 -15.35
N GLY A 564 -32.29 18.57 -16.36
CA GLY A 564 -32.80 19.95 -16.23
C GLY A 564 -34.31 19.97 -15.89
N GLU A 565 -34.73 20.86 -14.98
CA GLU A 565 -36.11 20.93 -14.47
C GLU A 565 -37.14 21.32 -15.55
N THR A 566 -36.69 21.98 -16.63
CA THR A 566 -37.54 22.43 -17.74
C THR A 566 -37.01 21.98 -19.10
N LYS A 567 -37.92 21.81 -20.06
CA LYS A 567 -37.60 21.33 -21.41
C LYS A 567 -36.68 22.34 -22.13
N GLY A 568 -35.42 21.97 -22.33
CA GLY A 568 -34.40 22.84 -22.94
C GLY A 568 -33.31 23.32 -21.97
N MET A 569 -33.47 23.07 -20.67
CA MET A 569 -32.43 23.29 -19.67
C MET A 569 -31.40 22.16 -19.73
N LYS A 570 -30.11 22.49 -19.64
CA LYS A 570 -29.03 21.49 -19.68
C LYS A 570 -29.03 20.66 -18.41
N ASP A 571 -28.68 19.39 -18.56
CA ASP A 571 -28.39 18.50 -17.43
C ASP A 571 -27.24 19.09 -16.60
N SER A 572 -27.31 18.96 -15.27
CA SER A 572 -26.29 19.50 -14.36
C SER A 572 -25.37 18.41 -13.84
N TYR A 573 -24.10 18.76 -13.68
CA TYR A 573 -23.07 17.91 -13.09
C TYR A 573 -23.41 17.53 -11.65
N ILE A 574 -23.11 16.30 -11.27
CA ILE A 574 -23.21 15.79 -9.91
C ILE A 574 -21.81 15.45 -9.43
N GLN A 575 -21.31 16.23 -8.47
CA GLN A 575 -19.99 16.03 -7.89
C GLN A 575 -19.95 14.78 -7.00
N ARG A 576 -20.90 14.69 -6.06
CA ARG A 576 -20.88 13.68 -4.99
C ARG A 576 -22.09 12.77 -5.02
N LEU A 577 -21.86 11.48 -4.84
CA LEU A 577 -22.89 10.51 -4.48
C LEU A 577 -23.09 10.57 -2.96
N ARG A 578 -24.33 10.74 -2.52
CA ARG A 578 -24.64 10.77 -1.08
C ARG A 578 -24.83 9.37 -0.54
N ILE A 579 -24.33 9.09 0.65
CA ILE A 579 -24.58 7.83 1.35
C ILE A 579 -25.25 8.13 2.68
N TYR A 580 -26.36 7.43 2.93
CA TYR A 580 -27.11 7.50 4.18
C TYR A 580 -27.02 6.14 4.89
N PRO A 581 -26.08 5.96 5.83
CA PRO A 581 -25.88 4.68 6.53
C PRO A 581 -27.12 4.17 7.29
N HIS A 582 -27.95 5.09 7.80
CA HIS A 582 -29.15 4.80 8.58
C HIS A 582 -30.42 5.41 7.93
N ALA A 583 -30.56 5.26 6.61
CA ALA A 583 -31.61 5.94 5.84
C ALA A 583 -33.04 5.53 6.21
N ILE A 584 -33.24 4.22 6.41
CA ILE A 584 -34.57 3.62 6.59
C ILE A 584 -34.51 2.47 7.59
N ARG A 585 -35.54 2.35 8.43
CA ARG A 585 -35.68 1.19 9.33
C ARG A 585 -36.43 0.05 8.61
N ALA A 586 -35.77 -0.56 7.65
CA ALA A 586 -36.30 -1.65 6.84
C ALA A 586 -35.16 -2.62 6.44
N ALA A 587 -35.50 -3.88 6.16
CA ALA A 587 -34.60 -4.87 5.61
C ALA A 587 -34.37 -4.65 4.10
N ASN A 588 -33.91 -3.45 3.73
CA ASN A 588 -33.73 -3.02 2.36
C ASN A 588 -32.57 -2.00 2.27
N ALA A 589 -31.80 -2.04 1.19
CA ALA A 589 -30.85 -1.02 0.80
C ALA A 589 -30.95 -0.83 -0.72
N PHE A 590 -30.81 0.39 -1.22
CA PHE A 590 -30.86 0.64 -2.66
C PHE A 590 -30.20 1.96 -3.06
N TYR A 591 -29.67 2.01 -4.28
CA TYR A 591 -29.36 3.25 -4.99
C TYR A 591 -30.63 3.95 -5.49
N SER A 592 -30.83 5.21 -5.08
CA SER A 592 -31.87 6.11 -5.59
C SER A 592 -31.32 6.99 -6.70
N PRO A 593 -31.72 6.79 -7.97
CA PRO A 593 -31.22 7.59 -9.08
C PRO A 593 -31.78 9.01 -9.11
N ASP A 594 -32.95 9.23 -8.52
CA ASP A 594 -33.56 10.56 -8.45
C ASP A 594 -32.87 11.43 -7.40
N ARG A 595 -32.45 10.84 -6.27
CA ARG A 595 -31.72 11.54 -5.21
C ARG A 595 -30.20 11.54 -5.40
N LYS A 596 -29.70 10.70 -6.32
CA LYS A 596 -28.26 10.40 -6.46
C LYS A 596 -27.67 10.00 -5.11
N ALA A 597 -28.29 9.00 -4.48
CA ALA A 597 -27.97 8.61 -3.13
C ALA A 597 -28.10 7.10 -2.88
N LEU A 598 -27.23 6.57 -2.04
CA LEU A 598 -27.33 5.23 -1.47
C LEU A 598 -28.13 5.32 -0.17
N LEU A 599 -29.24 4.60 -0.10
CA LEU A 599 -30.12 4.55 1.07
C LEU A 599 -29.97 3.19 1.73
N LEU A 600 -29.22 3.13 2.83
CA LEU A 600 -28.92 1.89 3.53
C LEU A 600 -29.87 1.71 4.72
N GLY A 601 -30.50 0.54 4.79
CA GLY A 601 -31.45 0.22 5.84
C GLY A 601 -30.86 -0.53 7.03
N TYR A 602 -31.62 -0.53 8.12
CA TYR A 602 -31.34 -1.37 9.29
C TYR A 602 -32.63 -1.93 9.87
N PHE A 603 -32.57 -3.12 10.47
CA PHE A 603 -33.75 -3.81 11.01
C PHE A 603 -33.35 -4.80 12.11
N THR A 604 -34.34 -5.25 12.88
CA THR A 604 -34.15 -6.28 13.92
C THR A 604 -34.46 -7.65 13.34
N ALA A 605 -33.56 -8.62 13.48
CA ALA A 605 -33.82 -9.98 13.03
C ALA A 605 -34.97 -10.64 13.82
N ALA A 606 -35.79 -11.43 13.13
CA ALA A 606 -36.78 -12.29 13.77
C ALA A 606 -36.06 -13.42 14.53
N GLY A 607 -36.65 -13.89 15.64
CA GLY A 607 -36.02 -14.86 16.56
C GLY A 607 -35.56 -16.16 15.89
N ASP A 608 -36.23 -16.61 14.83
CA ASP A 608 -35.89 -17.82 14.07
C ASP A 608 -34.91 -17.58 12.91
N SER A 609 -34.59 -16.31 12.60
CA SER A 609 -33.78 -15.88 11.45
C SER A 609 -32.39 -15.35 11.84
N ALA A 610 -32.06 -15.34 13.13
CA ALA A 610 -30.86 -14.70 13.67
C ALA A 610 -29.53 -15.41 13.33
N GLY A 611 -29.56 -16.58 12.68
CA GLY A 611 -28.34 -17.32 12.34
C GLY A 611 -27.44 -17.57 13.58
N LEU A 612 -26.17 -17.17 13.51
CA LEU A 612 -25.21 -17.18 14.62
C LEU A 612 -25.22 -15.87 15.45
N GLY A 613 -26.03 -14.88 15.06
CA GLY A 613 -26.15 -13.58 15.70
C GLY A 613 -27.08 -13.58 16.92
N LEU A 614 -27.15 -12.43 17.60
CA LEU A 614 -28.04 -12.23 18.75
C LEU A 614 -29.50 -12.33 18.30
N PRO A 615 -30.35 -13.18 18.94
CA PRO A 615 -31.80 -13.13 18.73
C PRO A 615 -32.33 -11.72 19.01
N HIS A 616 -33.06 -11.13 18.07
CA HIS A 616 -33.49 -9.72 18.09
C HIS A 616 -32.36 -8.68 17.98
N GLY A 617 -31.17 -9.07 17.53
CA GLY A 617 -30.09 -8.16 17.18
C GLY A 617 -30.47 -7.22 16.03
N VAL A 618 -29.82 -6.05 16.00
CA VAL A 618 -29.99 -5.06 14.93
C VAL A 618 -28.94 -5.31 13.85
N TYR A 619 -29.40 -5.46 12.61
CA TYR A 619 -28.55 -5.59 11.43
C TYR A 619 -28.47 -4.24 10.71
N PHE A 620 -27.27 -3.87 10.29
CA PHE A 620 -27.00 -2.63 9.58
C PHE A 620 -26.42 -2.93 8.19
N ALA A 621 -27.13 -2.56 7.13
CA ALA A 621 -26.62 -2.69 5.76
C ALA A 621 -25.31 -1.90 5.54
N ALA A 622 -25.13 -0.82 6.30
CA ALA A 622 -23.90 0.00 6.32
C ALA A 622 -22.65 -0.72 6.84
N LEU A 623 -22.79 -1.93 7.41
CA LEU A 623 -21.67 -2.76 7.86
C LEU A 623 -21.35 -3.91 6.88
N SER A 624 -22.19 -4.12 5.86
CA SER A 624 -21.94 -5.14 4.84
C SER A 624 -21.10 -4.56 3.70
N HIS A 625 -19.85 -5.05 3.58
CA HIS A 625 -18.96 -4.71 2.47
C HIS A 625 -19.66 -4.90 1.12
N ASP A 626 -20.38 -6.01 0.97
CA ASP A 626 -20.92 -6.43 -0.31
C ASP A 626 -22.15 -5.62 -0.71
N VAL A 627 -23.04 -5.29 0.24
CA VAL A 627 -24.18 -4.39 -0.03
C VAL A 627 -23.68 -3.01 -0.47
N ILE A 628 -22.68 -2.45 0.21
CA ILE A 628 -22.15 -1.12 -0.15
C ILE A 628 -21.54 -1.15 -1.56
N ALA A 629 -20.75 -2.18 -1.88
CA ALA A 629 -20.15 -2.34 -3.21
C ALA A 629 -21.20 -2.57 -4.30
N HIS A 630 -22.24 -3.37 -4.02
CA HIS A 630 -23.36 -3.64 -4.91
C HIS A 630 -24.12 -2.33 -5.24
N GLU A 631 -24.56 -1.58 -4.23
CA GLU A 631 -25.32 -0.35 -4.46
C GLU A 631 -24.48 0.76 -5.11
N THR A 632 -23.21 0.87 -4.73
CA THR A 632 -22.27 1.80 -5.40
C THR A 632 -22.11 1.47 -6.88
N THR A 633 -22.17 0.18 -7.24
CA THR A 633 -22.09 -0.27 -8.63
C THR A 633 -23.30 0.18 -9.45
N HIS A 634 -24.51 0.16 -8.89
CA HIS A 634 -25.69 0.72 -9.56
C HIS A 634 -25.51 2.21 -9.88
N ALA A 635 -24.96 2.99 -8.95
CA ALA A 635 -24.67 4.40 -9.15
C ALA A 635 -23.62 4.65 -10.26
N LEU A 636 -22.55 3.84 -10.29
CA LEU A 636 -21.52 3.91 -11.33
C LEU A 636 -22.09 3.50 -12.70
N LEU A 637 -22.90 2.44 -12.75
CA LEU A 637 -23.50 1.98 -13.99
C LEU A 637 -24.53 2.98 -14.55
N ASP A 638 -25.32 3.64 -13.70
CA ASP A 638 -26.20 4.76 -14.10
C ASP A 638 -25.39 5.93 -14.68
N GLY A 639 -24.21 6.20 -14.13
CA GLY A 639 -23.29 7.22 -14.64
C GLY A 639 -22.66 6.88 -15.99
N LEU A 640 -22.29 5.61 -16.20
CA LEU A 640 -21.69 5.14 -17.46
C LEU A 640 -22.73 4.92 -18.58
N HIS A 641 -23.83 4.24 -18.26
CA HIS A 641 -24.83 3.71 -19.19
C HIS A 641 -26.24 4.10 -18.74
N ARG A 642 -26.56 5.40 -18.77
CA ARG A 642 -27.85 5.95 -18.31
C ARG A 642 -29.09 5.23 -18.86
N ARG A 643 -29.01 4.64 -20.06
CA ARG A 643 -30.13 3.97 -20.73
C ARG A 643 -30.35 2.52 -20.27
N PHE A 644 -29.46 1.93 -19.48
CA PHE A 644 -29.67 0.58 -18.95
C PHE A 644 -30.72 0.54 -17.84
N ARG A 645 -31.16 1.70 -17.35
CA ARG A 645 -32.35 1.83 -16.49
C ARG A 645 -33.68 1.59 -17.22
N GLU A 646 -33.69 1.64 -18.55
CA GLU A 646 -34.91 1.43 -19.33
C GLU A 646 -35.13 -0.08 -19.53
N PRO A 647 -36.21 -0.69 -18.97
CA PRO A 647 -36.44 -2.13 -19.07
C PRO A 647 -36.90 -2.49 -20.48
N THR A 648 -35.95 -2.68 -21.40
CA THR A 648 -36.26 -3.01 -22.79
C THR A 648 -36.40 -4.50 -23.03
N ASN A 649 -35.69 -5.34 -22.28
CA ASN A 649 -35.79 -6.79 -22.32
C ASN A 649 -35.44 -7.36 -20.92
N SER A 650 -35.60 -8.68 -20.72
CA SER A 650 -35.33 -9.35 -19.44
C SER A 650 -33.87 -9.29 -19.00
N ASP A 651 -32.92 -9.33 -19.93
CA ASP A 651 -31.48 -9.25 -19.64
C ASP A 651 -31.07 -7.88 -19.11
N VAL A 652 -31.76 -6.79 -19.43
CA VAL A 652 -31.33 -5.43 -19.02
C VAL A 652 -31.35 -5.27 -17.50
N LEU A 653 -32.48 -5.57 -16.85
CA LEU A 653 -32.58 -5.49 -15.40
C LEU A 653 -31.76 -6.61 -14.73
N ALA A 654 -31.76 -7.81 -15.31
CA ALA A 654 -30.95 -8.91 -14.81
C ALA A 654 -29.44 -8.64 -14.89
N PHE A 655 -28.99 -7.87 -15.89
CA PHE A 655 -27.61 -7.45 -16.05
C PHE A 655 -27.21 -6.44 -14.97
N HIS A 656 -28.08 -5.50 -14.64
CA HIS A 656 -27.85 -4.55 -13.55
C HIS A 656 -27.56 -5.27 -12.23
N GLU A 657 -28.43 -6.20 -11.83
CA GLU A 657 -28.26 -7.01 -10.62
C GLU A 657 -27.00 -7.88 -10.69
N ALA A 658 -26.85 -8.65 -11.78
CA ALA A 658 -25.72 -9.54 -11.95
C ALA A 658 -24.37 -8.80 -11.93
N PHE A 659 -24.31 -7.61 -12.52
CA PHE A 659 -23.08 -6.84 -12.59
C PHE A 659 -22.71 -6.26 -11.23
N ALA A 660 -23.69 -5.78 -10.46
CA ALA A 660 -23.48 -5.35 -9.09
C ALA A 660 -23.01 -6.51 -8.19
N ASP A 661 -23.59 -7.70 -8.33
CA ASP A 661 -23.15 -8.92 -7.63
C ASP A 661 -21.73 -9.35 -8.04
N ILE A 662 -21.38 -9.29 -9.32
CA ILE A 662 -20.02 -9.57 -9.81
C ILE A 662 -19.02 -8.62 -9.14
N VAL A 663 -19.33 -7.31 -9.08
CA VAL A 663 -18.43 -6.33 -8.47
C VAL A 663 -18.27 -6.60 -6.97
N ALA A 664 -19.37 -6.78 -6.24
CA ALA A 664 -19.35 -7.07 -4.81
C ALA A 664 -18.53 -8.34 -4.51
N LEU A 665 -18.85 -9.43 -5.20
CA LEU A 665 -18.18 -10.73 -5.06
C LEU A 665 -16.68 -10.62 -5.30
N PHE A 666 -16.25 -10.10 -6.47
CA PHE A 666 -14.82 -10.07 -6.78
C PHE A 666 -14.07 -8.99 -5.99
N GLN A 667 -14.74 -7.95 -5.49
CA GLN A 667 -14.12 -7.00 -4.56
C GLN A 667 -13.83 -7.67 -3.21
N HIS A 668 -14.75 -8.51 -2.71
CA HIS A 668 -14.52 -9.33 -1.52
C HIS A 668 -13.33 -10.30 -1.71
N PHE A 669 -13.26 -10.99 -2.85
CA PHE A 669 -12.12 -11.88 -3.17
C PHE A 669 -10.79 -11.11 -3.36
N ASN A 670 -10.81 -9.78 -3.46
CA ASN A 670 -9.58 -8.98 -3.43
C ASN A 670 -9.08 -8.71 -1.99
N LEU A 671 -9.71 -9.28 -0.95
CA LEU A 671 -9.25 -9.25 0.44
C LEU A 671 -8.53 -10.58 0.77
N PRO A 672 -7.18 -10.65 0.75
CA PRO A 672 -6.45 -11.90 0.97
C PRO A 672 -6.76 -12.53 2.32
N GLU A 673 -6.98 -11.72 3.36
CA GLU A 673 -7.28 -12.21 4.71
C GLU A 673 -8.57 -13.03 4.75
N ALA A 674 -9.62 -12.61 4.03
CA ALA A 674 -10.88 -13.34 3.90
C ALA A 674 -10.69 -14.69 3.15
N LEU A 675 -9.81 -14.72 2.15
CA LEU A 675 -9.58 -15.91 1.32
C LEU A 675 -8.72 -16.98 1.99
N LYS A 676 -7.72 -16.60 2.80
CA LYS A 676 -6.75 -17.54 3.41
C LYS A 676 -7.44 -18.62 4.22
N HIS A 677 -8.39 -18.24 5.06
CA HIS A 677 -9.13 -19.18 5.90
C HIS A 677 -9.89 -20.20 5.07
N GLN A 678 -10.61 -19.73 4.06
CA GLN A 678 -11.40 -20.61 3.22
C GLN A 678 -10.53 -21.54 2.38
N ILE A 679 -9.42 -21.05 1.83
CA ILE A 679 -8.49 -21.87 1.05
C ILE A 679 -7.86 -22.99 1.91
N ARG A 680 -7.60 -22.73 3.19
CA ARG A 680 -7.17 -23.78 4.14
C ARG A 680 -8.27 -24.80 4.38
N LYS A 681 -9.49 -24.33 4.65
CA LYS A 681 -10.66 -25.18 4.94
C LYS A 681 -11.02 -26.08 3.75
N THR A 682 -10.94 -25.58 2.52
CA THR A 682 -11.29 -26.34 1.31
C THR A 682 -10.10 -27.06 0.68
N ALA A 683 -8.95 -27.10 1.36
CA ALA A 683 -7.71 -27.67 0.83
C ALA A 683 -7.36 -27.13 -0.57
N GLY A 684 -7.59 -25.83 -0.80
CA GLY A 684 -7.29 -25.15 -2.06
C GLY A 684 -8.32 -25.33 -3.17
N ASP A 685 -9.32 -26.20 -3.00
CA ASP A 685 -10.40 -26.38 -3.96
C ASP A 685 -11.55 -25.41 -3.67
N LEU A 686 -11.59 -24.30 -4.40
CA LEU A 686 -12.65 -23.29 -4.28
C LEU A 686 -14.01 -23.76 -4.84
N SER A 687 -14.07 -24.97 -5.44
CA SER A 687 -15.32 -25.56 -5.91
C SER A 687 -16.04 -26.42 -4.86
N GLN A 688 -15.33 -26.88 -3.81
CA GLN A 688 -15.91 -27.65 -2.71
C GLN A 688 -16.45 -26.72 -1.62
N GLU A 689 -17.66 -27.03 -1.12
CA GLU A 689 -18.37 -26.29 -0.06
C GLU A 689 -18.16 -24.77 -0.22
N SER A 690 -18.66 -24.23 -1.33
CA SER A 690 -18.09 -23.05 -1.95
C SER A 690 -17.96 -21.88 -0.96
N LEU A 691 -16.84 -21.16 -1.05
CA LEU A 691 -16.65 -19.82 -0.47
C LEU A 691 -17.88 -18.94 -0.76
N LEU A 692 -18.47 -19.13 -1.95
CA LEU A 692 -19.71 -18.53 -2.42
C LEU A 692 -20.97 -18.95 -1.66
N SER A 693 -21.02 -20.12 -1.03
CA SER A 693 -22.16 -20.57 -0.22
C SER A 693 -22.13 -19.97 1.17
N GLN A 694 -20.94 -19.69 1.72
CA GLN A 694 -20.79 -18.91 2.95
C GLN A 694 -21.02 -17.42 2.66
N LEU A 695 -20.43 -16.87 1.59
CA LEU A 695 -20.71 -15.51 1.13
C LEU A 695 -22.18 -15.32 0.78
N ALA A 696 -22.82 -16.22 0.03
CA ALA A 696 -24.24 -16.10 -0.32
C ALA A 696 -25.19 -16.26 0.89
N VAL A 697 -24.73 -16.85 1.99
CA VAL A 697 -25.43 -16.80 3.29
C VAL A 697 -25.36 -15.38 3.87
N GLU A 698 -24.22 -14.68 3.74
CA GLU A 698 -24.05 -13.26 4.10
C GLU A 698 -24.87 -12.32 3.17
N PHE A 699 -24.94 -12.59 1.87
CA PHE A 699 -25.85 -11.88 0.93
C PHE A 699 -27.33 -12.12 1.28
N GLY A 700 -27.68 -13.33 1.71
CA GLY A 700 -29.04 -13.87 1.80
C GLY A 700 -29.81 -13.63 3.09
N GLN A 701 -29.14 -13.73 4.25
CA GLN A 701 -29.83 -13.78 5.55
C GLN A 701 -30.09 -12.39 6.15
N ALA A 702 -29.38 -11.36 5.67
CA ALA A 702 -29.43 -10.01 6.22
C ALA A 702 -30.43 -9.08 5.52
N MET A 703 -31.15 -9.49 4.48
CA MET A 703 -32.25 -8.71 3.92
C MET A 703 -33.36 -9.66 3.48
N ASN A 704 -34.62 -9.29 3.69
CA ASN A 704 -35.77 -10.10 3.26
C ASN A 704 -35.91 -10.23 1.72
N GLY A 705 -34.86 -9.89 0.95
CA GLY A 705 -34.80 -10.00 -0.50
C GLY A 705 -34.26 -11.37 -0.95
N ASN A 706 -34.58 -11.73 -2.19
CA ASN A 706 -34.30 -13.03 -2.82
C ASN A 706 -32.81 -13.31 -3.11
N TYR A 707 -31.88 -12.80 -2.31
CA TYR A 707 -30.43 -12.98 -2.40
C TYR A 707 -29.97 -14.45 -2.25
N GLY A 708 -30.89 -15.36 -1.89
CA GLY A 708 -30.69 -16.82 -1.98
C GLY A 708 -30.63 -17.37 -3.42
N ALA A 709 -31.00 -16.60 -4.44
CA ALA A 709 -30.95 -17.02 -5.84
C ALA A 709 -29.52 -17.31 -6.34
N LEU A 710 -28.53 -16.54 -5.87
CA LEU A 710 -27.12 -16.76 -6.18
C LEU A 710 -26.63 -18.07 -5.58
N ARG A 711 -26.99 -18.35 -4.32
CA ARG A 711 -26.71 -19.63 -3.66
C ARG A 711 -27.29 -20.78 -4.46
N ASP A 712 -28.59 -20.72 -4.78
CA ASP A 712 -29.30 -21.76 -5.52
C ASP A 712 -28.73 -22.01 -6.93
N ALA A 713 -28.24 -20.96 -7.60
CA ALA A 713 -27.62 -21.06 -8.93
C ALA A 713 -26.24 -21.73 -8.92
N ILE A 714 -25.62 -21.90 -7.74
CA ILE A 714 -24.26 -22.44 -7.59
C ILE A 714 -24.25 -23.76 -6.80
N GLY A 715 -25.17 -23.94 -5.85
CA GLY A 715 -25.35 -25.20 -5.13
C GLY A 715 -26.27 -25.09 -3.92
N ARG A 716 -26.82 -26.23 -3.49
CA ARG A 716 -27.75 -26.31 -2.36
C ARG A 716 -27.21 -27.20 -1.26
N THR A 717 -27.42 -26.79 -0.03
CA THR A 717 -27.20 -27.64 1.14
C THR A 717 -28.41 -28.53 1.33
N ASP A 718 -28.22 -29.84 1.39
CA ASP A 718 -29.30 -30.76 1.68
C ASP A 718 -29.74 -30.69 3.15
N LYS A 719 -30.84 -31.38 3.48
CA LYS A 719 -31.40 -31.49 4.83
C LYS A 719 -30.45 -32.13 5.86
N HIS A 720 -29.32 -32.70 5.44
CA HIS A 720 -28.30 -33.29 6.30
C HIS A 720 -27.08 -32.38 6.46
N GLY A 721 -27.14 -31.13 5.97
CA GLY A 721 -26.05 -30.17 6.09
C GLY A 721 -24.96 -30.35 5.03
N LYS A 722 -25.13 -31.25 4.06
CA LYS A 722 -24.12 -31.50 3.02
C LYS A 722 -24.38 -30.61 1.81
N TRP A 723 -23.38 -29.84 1.40
CA TRP A 723 -23.45 -29.00 0.21
C TRP A 723 -23.33 -29.83 -1.07
N ASN A 724 -24.22 -29.56 -2.04
CA ASN A 724 -24.22 -30.17 -3.37
C ASN A 724 -24.16 -29.08 -4.45
N PRO A 725 -23.16 -29.08 -5.34
CA PRO A 725 -23.06 -28.10 -6.43
C PRO A 725 -24.27 -28.19 -7.37
N ALA A 726 -24.73 -27.04 -7.86
CA ALA A 726 -25.80 -26.96 -8.84
C ALA A 726 -25.31 -27.59 -10.16
N LYS A 727 -26.13 -28.46 -10.74
CA LYS A 727 -25.82 -29.08 -12.03
C LYS A 727 -26.01 -28.03 -13.12
N VAL A 728 -24.90 -27.60 -13.73
CA VAL A 728 -24.91 -26.66 -14.86
C VAL A 728 -25.65 -27.28 -16.05
N MET A 729 -26.64 -26.57 -16.59
CA MET A 729 -27.39 -27.00 -17.77
C MET A 729 -27.47 -25.89 -18.82
N ARG A 730 -27.53 -26.28 -20.10
CA ARG A 730 -27.72 -25.32 -21.19
C ARG A 730 -29.09 -24.65 -21.20
N SER A 731 -30.01 -25.11 -20.35
CA SER A 731 -31.33 -24.52 -20.11
C SER A 731 -31.33 -23.54 -18.91
N ASP A 732 -30.16 -23.24 -18.31
CA ASP A 732 -30.10 -22.36 -17.15
C ASP A 732 -30.48 -20.92 -17.52
N TYR A 733 -30.09 -20.45 -18.70
CA TYR A 733 -30.58 -19.18 -19.25
C TYR A 733 -32.04 -19.33 -19.70
N ASP A 734 -32.92 -18.58 -19.04
CA ASP A 734 -34.35 -18.53 -19.32
C ASP A 734 -34.84 -17.07 -19.16
N PRO A 735 -35.22 -16.39 -20.26
CA PRO A 735 -35.62 -14.99 -20.22
C PRO A 735 -36.94 -14.74 -19.48
N ASP A 736 -37.70 -15.77 -19.15
CA ASP A 736 -38.95 -15.66 -18.38
C ASP A 736 -38.71 -15.64 -16.86
N LYS A 737 -37.46 -15.83 -16.41
CA LYS A 737 -37.09 -15.69 -14.99
C LYS A 737 -37.15 -14.24 -14.52
N GLU A 738 -37.46 -14.06 -13.23
CA GLU A 738 -37.33 -12.78 -12.56
C GLU A 738 -35.88 -12.24 -12.64
N PRO A 739 -35.68 -10.91 -12.69
CA PRO A 739 -34.37 -10.30 -12.94
C PRO A 739 -33.22 -10.85 -12.08
N HIS A 740 -33.42 -11.02 -10.78
CA HIS A 740 -32.42 -11.57 -9.86
C HIS A 740 -32.04 -13.02 -10.18
N ALA A 741 -33.03 -13.86 -10.48
CA ALA A 741 -32.83 -15.27 -10.80
C ALA A 741 -32.15 -15.46 -12.15
N LEU A 742 -32.48 -14.62 -13.13
CA LEU A 742 -31.79 -14.56 -14.42
C LEU A 742 -30.36 -14.02 -14.25
N GLY A 743 -30.18 -12.97 -13.47
CA GLY A 743 -28.88 -12.36 -13.19
C GLY A 743 -27.90 -13.34 -12.53
N SER A 744 -28.39 -14.18 -11.61
CA SER A 744 -27.61 -15.25 -10.97
C SER A 744 -26.98 -16.22 -11.98
N VAL A 745 -27.59 -16.42 -13.16
CA VAL A 745 -27.02 -17.24 -14.24
C VAL A 745 -25.75 -16.58 -14.82
N LEU A 746 -25.77 -15.26 -15.01
CA LEU A 746 -24.61 -14.50 -15.48
C LEU A 746 -23.49 -14.51 -14.43
N VAL A 747 -23.80 -14.25 -13.16
CA VAL A 747 -22.82 -14.33 -12.06
C VAL A 747 -22.17 -15.71 -12.00
N SER A 748 -22.98 -16.76 -12.08
CA SER A 748 -22.52 -18.16 -12.11
C SER A 748 -21.60 -18.43 -13.31
N ALA A 749 -21.88 -17.85 -14.49
CA ALA A 749 -21.01 -17.97 -15.66
C ALA A 749 -19.64 -17.30 -15.45
N VAL A 750 -19.61 -16.07 -14.94
CA VAL A 750 -18.37 -15.35 -14.65
C VAL A 750 -17.56 -16.05 -13.56
N PHE A 751 -18.22 -16.55 -12.51
CA PHE A 751 -17.56 -17.28 -11.45
C PHE A 751 -16.97 -18.61 -11.91
N ALA A 752 -17.66 -19.35 -12.79
CA ALA A 752 -17.11 -20.57 -13.38
C ALA A 752 -15.86 -20.31 -14.25
N ALA A 753 -15.83 -19.19 -14.98
CA ALA A 753 -14.63 -18.77 -15.69
C ALA A 753 -13.48 -18.46 -14.70
N PHE A 754 -13.76 -17.72 -13.62
CA PHE A 754 -12.81 -17.47 -12.54
C PHE A 754 -12.22 -18.77 -11.97
N LEU A 755 -13.06 -19.76 -11.63
CA LEU A 755 -12.61 -21.04 -11.08
C LEU A 755 -11.69 -21.78 -12.06
N SER A 756 -12.06 -21.82 -13.33
CA SER A 756 -11.26 -22.48 -14.38
C SER A 756 -9.88 -21.82 -14.52
N ILE A 757 -9.83 -20.49 -14.47
CA ILE A 757 -8.59 -19.72 -14.54
C ILE A 757 -7.74 -19.94 -13.28
N TYR A 758 -8.36 -19.90 -12.11
CA TYR A 758 -7.70 -20.13 -10.83
C TYR A 758 -7.06 -21.53 -10.78
N GLN A 759 -7.82 -22.57 -11.14
CA GLN A 759 -7.31 -23.94 -11.24
C GLN A 759 -6.12 -24.05 -12.19
N GLY A 760 -6.18 -23.39 -13.35
CA GLY A 760 -5.06 -23.36 -14.29
C GLY A 760 -3.81 -22.67 -13.72
N ARG A 761 -3.99 -21.61 -12.92
CA ARG A 761 -2.90 -20.82 -12.32
C ARG A 761 -2.32 -21.41 -11.04
N THR A 762 -3.05 -22.25 -10.31
CA THR A 762 -2.55 -22.91 -9.11
C THR A 762 -2.08 -24.34 -9.37
N ALA A 763 -2.28 -24.87 -10.58
CA ALA A 763 -1.87 -26.21 -10.96
C ALA A 763 -0.36 -26.45 -10.76
N ASP A 764 0.49 -25.45 -10.97
CA ASP A 764 1.93 -25.54 -10.68
C ASP A 764 2.22 -25.58 -9.18
N LEU A 765 1.56 -24.74 -8.38
CA LEU A 765 1.67 -24.75 -6.92
C LEU A 765 1.26 -26.11 -6.34
N ILE A 766 0.16 -26.68 -6.83
CA ILE A 766 -0.31 -28.01 -6.41
C ILE A 766 0.73 -29.07 -6.82
N ARG A 767 1.22 -29.06 -8.06
CA ARG A 767 2.28 -30.02 -8.47
C ARG A 767 3.53 -29.89 -7.64
N LEU A 768 3.94 -28.69 -7.26
CA LEU A 768 5.09 -28.47 -6.38
C LEU A 768 4.85 -29.05 -4.99
N ALA A 769 3.66 -28.83 -4.43
CA ALA A 769 3.28 -29.32 -3.10
C ALA A 769 3.08 -30.84 -3.05
N THR A 770 2.75 -31.49 -4.16
CA THR A 770 2.41 -32.91 -4.21
C THR A 770 3.46 -33.77 -4.93
N SER A 771 4.67 -33.24 -5.14
CA SER A 771 5.75 -33.93 -5.86
C SER A 771 5.34 -34.41 -7.26
N GLY A 772 4.51 -33.62 -7.95
CA GLY A 772 4.09 -33.84 -9.34
C GLY A 772 2.80 -34.64 -9.54
N THR A 773 2.18 -35.19 -8.48
CA THR A 773 0.95 -35.98 -8.62
C THR A 773 -0.29 -35.16 -9.00
N GLY A 774 -0.30 -33.86 -8.68
CA GLY A 774 -1.47 -32.99 -8.86
C GLY A 774 -2.62 -33.25 -7.88
N ILE A 775 -2.45 -34.13 -6.89
CA ILE A 775 -3.49 -34.52 -5.93
C ILE A 775 -3.00 -34.18 -4.52
N LEU A 776 -3.69 -33.27 -3.85
CA LEU A 776 -3.39 -32.89 -2.47
C LEU A 776 -3.76 -34.03 -1.51
N PRO A 777 -2.92 -34.30 -0.48
CA PRO A 777 -3.27 -35.27 0.55
C PRO A 777 -4.52 -34.81 1.33
N PRO A 778 -5.30 -35.75 1.90
CA PRO A 778 -6.44 -35.38 2.74
C PRO A 778 -5.97 -34.62 3.99
N GLY A 779 -6.67 -33.54 4.34
CA GLY A 779 -6.38 -32.69 5.50
C GLY A 779 -6.13 -31.22 5.13
N GLU A 780 -5.71 -30.42 6.10
CA GLU A 780 -5.32 -29.02 5.84
C GLU A 780 -4.03 -28.96 5.00
N ILE A 781 -4.01 -28.03 4.05
CA ILE A 781 -2.80 -27.72 3.27
C ILE A 781 -1.82 -26.87 4.09
N PRO A 782 -0.51 -26.92 3.78
CA PRO A 782 0.50 -26.06 4.44
C PRO A 782 0.13 -24.57 4.36
N VAL A 783 0.43 -23.81 5.42
CA VAL A 783 0.10 -22.37 5.50
C VAL A 783 0.72 -21.59 4.33
N ASP A 784 1.99 -21.86 4.00
CA ASP A 784 2.66 -21.21 2.87
C ASP A 784 1.99 -21.51 1.51
N LEU A 785 1.46 -22.73 1.34
CA LEU A 785 0.72 -23.09 0.14
C LEU A 785 -0.62 -22.36 0.09
N ALA A 786 -1.33 -22.30 1.23
CA ALA A 786 -2.59 -21.56 1.34
C ALA A 786 -2.41 -20.07 1.06
N ASP A 787 -1.37 -19.43 1.60
CA ASP A 787 -1.05 -18.02 1.36
C ASP A 787 -0.77 -17.76 -0.13
N ARG A 788 0.03 -18.63 -0.76
CA ARG A 788 0.33 -18.51 -2.20
C ARG A 788 -0.90 -18.73 -3.07
N MET A 789 -1.78 -19.66 -2.69
CA MET A 789 -3.05 -19.88 -3.39
C MET A 789 -4.02 -18.73 -3.18
N ALA A 790 -4.06 -18.12 -1.99
CA ALA A 790 -4.86 -16.93 -1.68
C ALA A 790 -4.40 -15.70 -2.48
N ASP A 791 -3.09 -15.48 -2.58
CA ASP A 791 -2.52 -14.44 -3.43
C ASP A 791 -2.88 -14.65 -4.91
N GLU A 792 -2.81 -15.89 -5.41
CA GLU A 792 -3.21 -16.19 -6.78
C GLU A 792 -4.71 -16.01 -7.01
N ALA A 793 -5.56 -16.44 -6.07
CA ALA A 793 -7.00 -16.21 -6.12
C ALA A 793 -7.34 -14.71 -6.15
N SER A 794 -6.71 -13.92 -5.27
CA SER A 794 -6.88 -12.46 -5.22
C SER A 794 -6.45 -11.79 -6.53
N LYS A 795 -5.30 -12.18 -7.10
CA LYS A 795 -4.85 -11.67 -8.41
C LYS A 795 -5.82 -12.02 -9.54
N VAL A 796 -6.35 -13.25 -9.57
CA VAL A 796 -7.32 -13.67 -10.59
C VAL A 796 -8.63 -12.89 -10.42
N ALA A 797 -9.12 -12.74 -9.19
CA ALA A 797 -10.33 -11.97 -8.89
C ALA A 797 -10.19 -10.51 -9.34
N GLY A 798 -9.07 -9.85 -9.02
CA GLY A 798 -8.76 -8.50 -9.49
C GLY A 798 -8.70 -8.39 -11.02
N GLN A 799 -8.15 -9.39 -11.72
CA GLN A 799 -8.08 -9.40 -13.18
C GLN A 799 -9.46 -9.63 -13.82
N VAL A 800 -10.24 -10.58 -13.31
CA VAL A 800 -11.61 -10.86 -13.76
C VAL A 800 -12.51 -9.64 -13.57
N LEU A 801 -12.46 -9.00 -12.40
CA LEU A 801 -13.19 -7.76 -12.13
C LEU A 801 -12.81 -6.65 -13.12
N ALA A 802 -11.51 -6.46 -13.37
CA ALA A 802 -11.05 -5.47 -14.34
C ALA A 802 -11.53 -5.78 -15.77
N MET A 803 -11.57 -7.05 -16.18
CA MET A 803 -12.14 -7.46 -17.47
C MET A 803 -13.64 -7.13 -17.55
N CYS A 804 -14.41 -7.46 -16.50
CA CYS A 804 -15.84 -7.17 -16.42
C CYS A 804 -16.13 -5.67 -16.54
N VAL A 805 -15.42 -4.83 -15.78
CA VAL A 805 -15.65 -3.37 -15.86
C VAL A 805 -15.21 -2.80 -17.21
N ARG A 806 -14.08 -3.23 -17.76
CA ARG A 806 -13.63 -2.78 -19.10
C ARG A 806 -14.64 -3.09 -20.20
N ALA A 807 -15.31 -4.25 -20.11
CA ALA A 807 -16.29 -4.69 -21.10
C ALA A 807 -17.47 -3.71 -21.23
N LEU A 808 -17.78 -2.90 -20.22
CA LEU A 808 -18.84 -1.90 -20.30
C LEU A 808 -18.66 -0.92 -21.47
N ASP A 809 -17.42 -0.54 -21.81
CA ASP A 809 -17.16 0.34 -22.96
C ASP A 809 -17.34 -0.35 -24.32
N TYR A 810 -17.47 -1.67 -24.35
CA TYR A 810 -17.70 -2.49 -25.54
C TYR A 810 -19.14 -3.02 -25.61
N CYS A 811 -20.02 -2.53 -24.73
CA CYS A 811 -21.43 -2.88 -24.71
C CYS A 811 -22.24 -1.98 -25.66
N PRO A 812 -23.39 -2.44 -26.17
CA PRO A 812 -24.32 -1.58 -26.87
C PRO A 812 -24.85 -0.48 -25.93
N PRO A 813 -25.23 0.71 -26.45
CA PRO A 813 -25.67 1.82 -25.60
C PRO A 813 -27.09 1.65 -25.03
N VAL A 814 -27.84 0.66 -25.53
CA VAL A 814 -29.21 0.31 -25.14
C VAL A 814 -29.41 -1.19 -25.33
N ASP A 815 -30.41 -1.77 -24.66
CA ASP A 815 -30.94 -3.11 -24.99
C ASP A 815 -29.86 -4.21 -25.02
N ILE A 816 -29.01 -4.19 -23.98
CA ILE A 816 -27.97 -5.19 -23.76
C ILE A 816 -28.59 -6.58 -23.57
N THR A 817 -27.89 -7.61 -24.03
CA THR A 817 -28.16 -9.01 -23.72
C THR A 817 -26.91 -9.63 -23.10
N PHE A 818 -27.05 -10.73 -22.36
CA PHE A 818 -25.88 -11.44 -21.80
C PHE A 818 -24.92 -11.93 -22.88
N GLY A 819 -25.44 -12.24 -24.07
CA GLY A 819 -24.64 -12.56 -25.25
C GLY A 819 -23.81 -11.37 -25.75
N ASP A 820 -24.37 -10.16 -25.78
CA ASP A 820 -23.61 -8.95 -26.13
C ASP A 820 -22.50 -8.69 -25.10
N TYR A 821 -22.79 -8.90 -23.81
CA TYR A 821 -21.79 -8.74 -22.76
C TYR A 821 -20.63 -9.74 -22.89
N LEU A 822 -20.90 -11.00 -23.28
CA LEU A 822 -19.84 -11.96 -23.60
C LEU A 822 -18.94 -11.43 -24.73
N ARG A 823 -19.53 -10.95 -25.82
CA ARG A 823 -18.76 -10.38 -26.95
C ARG A 823 -17.93 -9.18 -26.49
N ALA A 824 -18.51 -8.33 -25.65
CA ALA A 824 -17.84 -7.18 -25.06
C ALA A 824 -16.64 -7.59 -24.19
N LEU A 825 -16.79 -8.60 -23.32
CA LEU A 825 -15.71 -9.17 -22.49
C LEU A 825 -14.54 -9.67 -23.34
N ILE A 826 -14.84 -10.50 -24.34
CA ILE A 826 -13.80 -11.09 -25.20
C ILE A 826 -13.10 -10.02 -26.05
N THR A 827 -13.85 -9.05 -26.56
CA THR A 827 -13.29 -7.95 -27.37
C THR A 827 -12.39 -7.04 -26.53
N ALA A 828 -12.87 -6.63 -25.34
CA ALA A 828 -12.13 -5.75 -24.44
C ALA A 828 -10.81 -6.38 -23.97
N ASP A 829 -10.82 -7.68 -23.71
CA ASP A 829 -9.61 -8.39 -23.28
C ASP A 829 -8.64 -8.63 -24.44
N ARG A 830 -9.12 -8.99 -25.65
CA ARG A 830 -8.27 -9.11 -26.84
C ARG A 830 -7.48 -7.85 -27.13
N ASP A 831 -8.13 -6.71 -27.00
CA ASP A 831 -7.55 -5.40 -27.27
C ASP A 831 -6.36 -5.10 -26.35
N LEU A 832 -6.45 -5.49 -25.08
CA LEU A 832 -5.45 -5.18 -24.06
C LEU A 832 -4.39 -6.29 -23.89
N VAL A 833 -4.78 -7.55 -24.10
CA VAL A 833 -3.93 -8.75 -23.96
C VAL A 833 -4.14 -9.65 -25.18
N PRO A 834 -3.54 -9.33 -26.34
CA PRO A 834 -3.82 -10.03 -27.59
C PRO A 834 -3.47 -11.53 -27.57
N ASP A 835 -2.40 -11.90 -26.88
CA ASP A 835 -1.82 -13.25 -26.83
C ASP A 835 -2.56 -14.21 -25.89
N ASP A 836 -3.23 -13.70 -24.85
CA ASP A 836 -3.98 -14.46 -23.84
C ASP A 836 -3.30 -15.78 -23.43
N PRO A 837 -2.09 -15.72 -22.84
CA PRO A 837 -1.25 -16.89 -22.59
C PRO A 837 -1.86 -17.87 -21.59
N ARG A 838 -2.92 -17.46 -20.88
CA ARG A 838 -3.59 -18.23 -19.83
C ARG A 838 -5.02 -18.65 -20.20
N GLY A 839 -5.48 -18.33 -21.41
CA GLY A 839 -6.76 -18.79 -21.95
C GLY A 839 -8.00 -18.23 -21.24
N TYR A 840 -7.94 -17.00 -20.73
CA TYR A 840 -9.07 -16.34 -20.04
C TYR A 840 -10.29 -16.28 -20.96
N ARG A 841 -10.10 -15.89 -22.22
CA ARG A 841 -11.20 -15.75 -23.19
C ARG A 841 -11.89 -17.08 -23.47
N THR A 842 -11.13 -18.16 -23.50
CA THR A 842 -11.66 -19.52 -23.67
C THR A 842 -12.47 -19.95 -22.45
N ALA A 843 -12.01 -19.63 -21.24
CA ALA A 843 -12.75 -19.93 -20.01
C ALA A 843 -14.11 -19.21 -19.97
N PHE A 844 -14.16 -17.93 -20.34
CA PHE A 844 -15.42 -17.17 -20.43
C PHE A 844 -16.36 -17.73 -21.51
N ALA A 845 -15.85 -18.00 -22.71
CA ALA A 845 -16.66 -18.56 -23.80
C ALA A 845 -17.28 -19.93 -23.42
N ALA A 846 -16.51 -20.79 -22.75
CA ALA A 846 -17.00 -22.08 -22.26
C ALA A 846 -18.05 -21.92 -21.16
N ALA A 847 -17.80 -21.06 -20.17
CA ALA A 847 -18.68 -20.89 -19.01
C ALA A 847 -20.06 -20.32 -19.38
N PHE A 848 -20.11 -19.39 -20.35
CA PHE A 848 -21.36 -18.83 -20.88
C PHE A 848 -22.13 -19.86 -21.71
N ARG A 849 -21.42 -20.58 -22.60
CA ARG A 849 -22.00 -21.67 -23.41
C ARG A 849 -22.66 -22.74 -22.54
N ASP A 850 -22.00 -23.14 -21.47
CA ASP A 850 -22.45 -24.26 -20.65
C ASP A 850 -23.77 -23.95 -19.90
N ARG A 851 -24.07 -22.65 -19.72
CA ARG A 851 -25.33 -22.14 -19.13
C ARG A 851 -26.37 -21.69 -20.15
N GLY A 852 -26.11 -21.91 -21.44
CA GLY A 852 -27.04 -21.54 -22.52
C GLY A 852 -26.99 -20.07 -22.95
N ILE A 853 -26.03 -19.28 -22.44
CA ILE A 853 -25.87 -17.89 -22.85
C ILE A 853 -25.12 -17.86 -24.19
N LEU A 854 -25.83 -17.53 -25.26
CA LEU A 854 -25.30 -17.52 -26.62
C LEU A 854 -25.48 -16.15 -27.29
N PRO A 855 -24.43 -15.55 -27.86
CA PRO A 855 -24.55 -14.29 -28.57
C PRO A 855 -25.30 -14.44 -29.89
N PRO A 856 -26.24 -13.52 -30.19
CA PRO A 856 -26.97 -13.55 -31.45
C PRO A 856 -26.04 -13.22 -32.63
N GLY A 857 -26.28 -13.87 -33.78
CA GLY A 857 -25.61 -13.56 -35.04
C GLY A 857 -24.17 -14.06 -35.17
N VAL A 858 -23.65 -14.83 -34.19
CA VAL A 858 -22.30 -15.43 -34.24
C VAL A 858 -22.40 -16.90 -34.69
N ARG A 859 -21.53 -17.32 -35.62
CA ARG A 859 -21.52 -18.70 -36.16
C ARG A 859 -20.77 -19.70 -35.28
N HIS A 860 -19.75 -19.23 -34.55
CA HIS A 860 -18.89 -20.06 -33.71
C HIS A 860 -18.54 -19.36 -32.39
N LEU A 861 -18.49 -20.10 -31.29
CA LEU A 861 -18.14 -19.56 -29.97
C LEU A 861 -16.62 -19.49 -29.70
N SER A 862 -15.79 -19.54 -30.73
CA SER A 862 -14.35 -19.37 -30.53
C SER A 862 -14.04 -17.90 -30.21
N PRO A 863 -13.04 -17.60 -29.36
CA PRO A 863 -12.71 -16.23 -28.99
C PRO A 863 -12.54 -15.27 -30.17
N ALA A 864 -11.98 -15.74 -31.29
CA ALA A 864 -11.83 -14.94 -32.51
C ALA A 864 -13.16 -14.52 -33.17
N ASN A 865 -14.19 -15.38 -33.14
CA ASN A 865 -15.51 -15.10 -33.72
C ASN A 865 -16.43 -14.32 -32.78
N LEU A 866 -16.13 -14.30 -31.48
CA LEU A 866 -16.91 -13.56 -30.49
C LEU A 866 -16.62 -12.06 -30.51
N VAL A 867 -15.53 -11.65 -31.16
CA VAL A 867 -15.15 -10.23 -31.19
C VAL A 867 -16.14 -9.41 -32.02
N TRP A 868 -16.35 -8.16 -31.61
CA TRP A 868 -17.04 -7.16 -32.43
C TRP A 868 -16.31 -6.89 -33.74
N ASP A 869 -17.10 -6.53 -34.75
CA ASP A 869 -16.61 -6.26 -36.09
C ASP A 869 -16.32 -4.75 -36.28
N PRO A 870 -15.36 -4.39 -37.15
CA PRO A 870 -15.20 -3.03 -37.62
C PRO A 870 -16.42 -2.57 -38.43
N PRO A 871 -16.60 -1.26 -38.67
CA PRO A 871 -17.71 -0.78 -39.49
C PRO A 871 -17.60 -1.33 -40.92
N VAL A 872 -18.75 -1.68 -41.50
CA VAL A 872 -18.84 -2.17 -42.89
C VAL A 872 -18.39 -1.11 -43.90
N LEU A 873 -18.71 0.16 -43.61
CA LEU A 873 -18.28 1.32 -44.38
C LEU A 873 -17.39 2.20 -43.50
N GLY A 874 -16.21 2.56 -43.99
CA GLY A 874 -15.33 3.50 -43.30
C GLY A 874 -16.00 4.87 -43.10
N LEU A 875 -15.65 5.56 -42.01
CA LEU A 875 -16.08 6.94 -41.76
C LEU A 875 -14.95 7.89 -42.15
N ASP A 876 -15.20 8.75 -43.13
CA ASP A 876 -14.21 9.67 -43.67
C ASP A 876 -14.00 10.88 -42.76
N ASN A 877 -12.83 11.54 -42.89
CA ASN A 877 -12.49 12.79 -42.20
C ASN A 877 -12.55 12.77 -40.66
N LEU A 878 -12.50 11.59 -40.05
CA LEU A 878 -12.58 11.43 -38.59
C LEU A 878 -11.47 12.21 -37.86
N ALA A 879 -10.25 12.22 -38.40
CA ALA A 879 -9.13 12.97 -37.83
C ALA A 879 -9.41 14.49 -37.67
N SER A 880 -10.15 15.10 -38.59
CA SER A 880 -10.52 16.52 -38.55
C SER A 880 -11.49 16.84 -37.41
N VAL A 881 -12.39 15.91 -37.10
CA VAL A 881 -13.36 16.04 -36.01
C VAL A 881 -12.69 15.81 -34.67
N LEU A 882 -11.88 14.76 -34.57
CA LEU A 882 -11.11 14.44 -33.37
C LEU A 882 -10.17 15.58 -32.97
N GLY A 883 -9.56 16.26 -33.95
CA GLY A 883 -8.70 17.42 -33.71
C GLY A 883 -9.41 18.65 -33.11
N LYS A 884 -10.75 18.70 -33.13
CA LYS A 884 -11.55 19.76 -32.51
C LYS A 884 -12.03 19.42 -31.10
N MET A 885 -11.83 18.18 -30.67
CA MET A 885 -12.33 17.67 -29.39
C MET A 885 -11.34 17.89 -28.25
N GLU A 886 -11.86 18.06 -27.04
CA GLU A 886 -11.07 18.11 -25.82
C GLU A 886 -11.01 16.72 -25.17
N LEU A 887 -9.85 16.06 -25.27
CA LEU A 887 -9.63 14.69 -24.81
C LEU A 887 -8.77 14.62 -23.53
N THR A 888 -8.82 15.67 -22.70
CA THR A 888 -8.01 15.84 -21.48
C THR A 888 -8.50 15.00 -20.30
N TRP A 889 -9.71 14.44 -20.39
CA TRP A 889 -10.29 13.55 -19.38
C TRP A 889 -9.37 12.34 -19.11
N ASN A 890 -8.78 12.32 -17.92
CA ASN A 890 -7.85 11.29 -17.43
C ASN A 890 -8.10 11.03 -15.93
N LEU A 891 -7.27 10.21 -15.28
CA LEU A 891 -7.43 9.79 -13.88
C LEU A 891 -7.14 10.90 -12.84
N ASP A 892 -6.33 11.89 -13.23
CA ASP A 892 -5.90 13.00 -12.37
C ASP A 892 -6.60 14.33 -12.72
N GLY A 893 -7.58 14.27 -13.61
CA GLY A 893 -8.28 15.42 -14.17
C GLY A 893 -9.48 15.84 -13.34
N ASP A 894 -9.84 17.12 -13.45
CA ASP A 894 -11.06 17.69 -12.88
C ASP A 894 -12.30 17.04 -13.51
N ARG A 895 -13.20 16.49 -12.68
CA ARG A 895 -14.37 15.74 -13.13
C ARG A 895 -15.47 16.61 -13.69
N GLU A 896 -15.63 17.83 -13.18
CA GLU A 896 -16.60 18.79 -13.73
C GLU A 896 -16.15 19.21 -15.14
N LYS A 897 -14.86 19.51 -15.32
CA LYS A 897 -14.30 19.78 -16.65
C LYS A 897 -14.39 18.57 -17.57
N ALA A 898 -14.16 17.36 -17.07
CA ALA A 898 -14.34 16.14 -17.85
C ALA A 898 -15.80 15.97 -18.32
N TYR A 899 -16.78 16.28 -17.46
CA TYR A 899 -18.20 16.31 -17.81
C TYR A 899 -18.50 17.36 -18.89
N GLU A 900 -18.03 18.60 -18.70
CA GLU A 900 -18.19 19.68 -19.68
C GLU A 900 -17.56 19.34 -21.03
N ALA A 901 -16.34 18.79 -21.02
CA ALA A 901 -15.62 18.35 -22.21
C ALA A 901 -16.37 17.22 -22.93
N SER A 902 -16.93 16.24 -22.21
CA SER A 902 -17.77 15.18 -22.77
C SER A 902 -19.00 15.77 -23.49
N GLN A 903 -19.68 16.73 -22.87
CA GLN A 903 -20.85 17.40 -23.46
C GLN A 903 -20.46 18.25 -24.70
N HIS A 904 -19.32 18.93 -24.66
CA HIS A 904 -18.80 19.70 -25.78
C HIS A 904 -18.42 18.80 -26.96
N ASN A 905 -17.70 17.70 -26.68
CA ASN A 905 -17.31 16.71 -27.68
C ASN A 905 -18.54 16.03 -28.29
N ALA A 906 -19.56 15.73 -27.48
CA ALA A 906 -20.83 15.19 -27.98
C ALA A 906 -21.49 16.14 -28.99
N ALA A 907 -21.50 17.45 -28.73
CA ALA A 907 -22.03 18.44 -29.66
C ALA A 907 -21.22 18.51 -30.97
N ILE A 908 -19.89 18.48 -30.89
CA ILE A 908 -19.00 18.46 -32.06
C ILE A 908 -19.24 17.20 -32.90
N PHE A 909 -19.25 16.03 -32.25
CA PHE A 909 -19.46 14.75 -32.93
C PHE A 909 -20.84 14.67 -33.56
N HIS A 910 -21.87 15.15 -32.84
CA HIS A 910 -23.23 15.23 -33.36
C HIS A 910 -23.29 16.10 -34.62
N ALA A 911 -22.73 17.31 -34.59
CA ALA A 911 -22.74 18.22 -35.74
C ALA A 911 -22.05 17.62 -36.98
N TRP A 912 -20.94 16.90 -36.76
CA TRP A 912 -20.28 16.14 -37.82
C TRP A 912 -21.15 15.00 -38.36
N LEU A 913 -21.71 14.18 -37.48
CA LEU A 913 -22.51 13.01 -37.83
C LEU A 913 -23.75 13.38 -38.64
N VAL A 914 -24.41 14.49 -38.30
CA VAL A 914 -25.62 14.96 -39.01
C VAL A 914 -25.30 15.78 -40.27
N SER A 915 -24.05 16.07 -40.58
CA SER A 915 -23.66 16.75 -41.83
C SER A 915 -23.57 15.79 -43.02
N ARG A 916 -24.31 16.08 -44.10
CA ARG A 916 -24.23 15.33 -45.38
C ARG A 916 -22.90 15.53 -46.11
N GLU A 917 -22.16 16.59 -45.79
CA GLU A 917 -20.84 16.85 -46.36
C GLU A 917 -19.79 15.87 -45.83
N HIS A 918 -19.98 15.36 -44.61
CA HIS A 918 -18.97 14.55 -43.92
C HIS A 918 -19.38 13.09 -43.73
N VAL A 919 -20.67 12.79 -43.58
CA VAL A 919 -21.18 11.42 -43.41
C VAL A 919 -22.34 11.22 -44.38
N SER A 920 -22.21 10.26 -45.29
CA SER A 920 -23.25 9.91 -46.25
C SER A 920 -24.43 9.19 -45.57
N ASP A 921 -25.61 9.19 -46.21
CA ASP A 921 -26.77 8.49 -45.67
C ASP A 921 -26.59 6.96 -45.68
N GLU A 922 -25.76 6.42 -46.58
CA GLU A 922 -25.36 5.01 -46.59
C GLU A 922 -24.49 4.66 -45.38
N GLN A 923 -23.47 5.48 -45.08
CA GLN A 923 -22.63 5.33 -43.88
C GLN A 923 -23.49 5.41 -42.60
N LEU A 924 -24.40 6.37 -42.54
CA LEU A 924 -25.29 6.57 -41.39
C LEU A 924 -26.28 5.39 -41.22
N THR A 925 -26.79 4.85 -42.32
CA THR A 925 -27.64 3.64 -42.33
C THR A 925 -26.86 2.40 -41.89
N ALA A 926 -25.59 2.27 -42.28
CA ALA A 926 -24.71 1.19 -41.83
C ALA A 926 -24.49 1.23 -40.31
N LEU A 927 -24.46 2.43 -39.70
CA LEU A 927 -24.44 2.62 -38.25
C LEU A 927 -25.81 2.39 -37.57
N GLY A 928 -26.89 2.27 -38.35
CA GLY A 928 -28.23 1.96 -37.85
C GLY A 928 -29.12 3.19 -37.58
N PHE A 929 -28.79 4.35 -38.15
CA PHE A 929 -29.51 5.60 -37.96
C PHE A 929 -30.16 6.13 -39.25
N VAL A 930 -31.08 7.09 -39.09
CA VAL A 930 -31.69 7.86 -40.18
C VAL A 930 -31.55 9.35 -39.89
N ARG A 931 -31.14 10.15 -40.88
CA ARG A 931 -30.88 11.59 -40.68
C ARG A 931 -32.16 12.41 -40.55
N GLU A 932 -33.15 12.14 -41.38
CA GLU A 932 -34.39 12.92 -41.43
C GLU A 932 -35.33 12.51 -40.29
N THR A 933 -35.74 13.50 -39.49
CA THR A 933 -36.78 13.33 -38.46
C THR A 933 -38.16 13.46 -39.09
N GLY A 934 -39.13 12.68 -38.62
CA GLY A 934 -40.49 12.78 -39.17
C GLY A 934 -41.31 11.51 -39.01
N PRO A 935 -42.48 11.46 -39.67
CA PRO A 935 -43.39 10.31 -39.61
C PRO A 935 -42.72 9.08 -40.23
N LYS A 936 -42.74 7.97 -39.51
CA LYS A 936 -42.26 6.68 -40.00
C LYS A 936 -43.08 5.55 -39.40
N SER A 937 -43.65 4.74 -40.28
CA SER A 937 -44.37 3.53 -39.93
C SER A 937 -43.42 2.33 -39.89
N ILE A 938 -43.63 1.44 -38.94
CA ILE A 938 -42.88 0.19 -38.79
C ILE A 938 -43.85 -0.97 -38.92
N LEU A 939 -43.60 -1.85 -39.89
CA LEU A 939 -44.33 -3.10 -40.04
C LEU A 939 -43.71 -4.16 -39.12
N LEU A 940 -44.48 -4.61 -38.14
CA LEU A 940 -44.08 -5.65 -37.21
C LEU A 940 -44.22 -7.05 -37.84
N PRO A 941 -43.54 -8.08 -37.29
CA PRO A 941 -43.61 -9.44 -37.82
C PRO A 941 -45.01 -10.08 -37.78
N ASP A 942 -45.88 -9.57 -36.91
CA ASP A 942 -47.29 -9.97 -36.79
C ASP A 942 -48.21 -9.31 -37.84
N GLY A 943 -47.64 -8.53 -38.77
CA GLY A 943 -48.36 -7.84 -39.83
C GLY A 943 -48.95 -6.49 -39.42
N ILE A 944 -48.76 -6.05 -38.17
CA ILE A 944 -49.28 -4.78 -37.67
C ILE A 944 -48.33 -3.64 -38.07
N SER A 945 -48.85 -2.63 -38.77
CA SER A 945 -48.12 -1.38 -39.03
C SER A 945 -48.41 -0.38 -37.91
N ILE A 946 -47.37 0.07 -37.22
CA ILE A 946 -47.48 1.12 -36.19
C ILE A 946 -46.89 2.39 -36.74
N ASP A 947 -47.70 3.44 -36.80
CA ASP A 947 -47.25 4.79 -37.13
C ASP A 947 -46.53 5.42 -35.94
N GLY A 948 -45.48 6.17 -36.23
CA GLY A 948 -44.73 6.89 -35.20
C GLY A 948 -43.88 7.99 -35.81
N THR A 949 -43.10 8.64 -34.96
CA THR A 949 -42.18 9.73 -35.34
C THR A 949 -40.76 9.37 -34.94
N ILE A 950 -39.85 9.40 -35.90
CA ILE A 950 -38.41 9.30 -35.65
C ILE A 950 -37.91 10.67 -35.15
N GLY A 951 -37.25 10.65 -33.99
CA GLY A 951 -36.55 11.79 -33.43
C GLY A 951 -35.13 11.94 -33.99
N GLY A 952 -34.47 13.04 -33.62
CA GLY A 952 -33.09 13.31 -33.99
C GLY A 952 -32.12 12.26 -33.43
N ILE A 953 -30.93 12.22 -34.02
CA ILE A 953 -29.80 11.46 -33.51
C ILE A 953 -29.25 12.20 -32.28
N GLU A 954 -28.94 11.48 -31.23
CA GLU A 954 -28.40 12.02 -29.99
C GLU A 954 -27.05 11.35 -29.73
N VAL A 955 -26.01 12.16 -29.50
CA VAL A 955 -24.71 11.68 -29.02
C VAL A 955 -24.70 11.94 -27.52
N HIS A 956 -24.76 10.88 -26.72
CA HIS A 956 -24.99 11.00 -25.28
C HIS A 956 -23.71 11.05 -24.47
N SER A 957 -22.65 10.43 -24.99
CA SER A 957 -21.38 10.31 -24.30
C SER A 957 -20.26 10.22 -25.32
N VAL A 958 -19.23 11.05 -25.13
CA VAL A 958 -17.95 10.97 -25.86
C VAL A 958 -16.83 11.00 -24.83
N ARG A 959 -16.22 9.84 -24.59
CA ARG A 959 -15.29 9.64 -23.47
C ARG A 959 -14.00 8.95 -23.90
N PRO A 960 -12.82 9.52 -23.60
CA PRO A 960 -11.56 8.85 -23.87
C PRO A 960 -11.31 7.73 -22.85
N ALA A 961 -10.71 6.62 -23.26
CA ALA A 961 -10.28 5.52 -22.40
C ALA A 961 -8.77 5.32 -22.57
N ARG A 962 -8.00 5.40 -21.47
CA ARG A 962 -6.54 5.27 -21.49
C ARG A 962 -6.10 4.11 -20.61
N ARG A 963 -5.91 2.94 -21.21
CA ARG A 963 -5.67 1.69 -20.50
C ARG A 963 -4.21 1.27 -20.65
N VAL A 964 -3.69 0.57 -19.65
CA VAL A 964 -2.33 0.03 -19.65
C VAL A 964 -2.41 -1.48 -19.56
N GLY A 965 -1.82 -2.17 -20.53
CA GLY A 965 -1.74 -3.63 -20.58
C GLY A 965 -0.70 -4.19 -19.59
N PRO A 966 -0.73 -5.50 -19.29
CA PRO A 966 0.26 -6.16 -18.44
C PRO A 966 1.71 -6.04 -18.96
N ASP A 967 1.88 -5.81 -20.26
CA ASP A 967 3.15 -5.60 -20.94
C ASP A 967 3.62 -4.12 -20.92
N GLY A 968 2.85 -3.24 -20.26
CA GLY A 968 3.12 -1.81 -20.18
C GLY A 968 2.68 -1.00 -21.41
N GLN A 969 2.07 -1.64 -22.43
CA GLN A 969 1.54 -0.90 -23.58
C GLN A 969 0.34 -0.05 -23.18
N SER A 970 0.33 1.21 -23.65
CA SER A 970 -0.80 2.09 -23.47
C SER A 970 -1.74 2.03 -24.68
N GLN A 971 -2.99 1.70 -24.43
CA GLN A 971 -4.08 1.75 -25.40
C GLN A 971 -4.92 3.00 -25.13
N THR A 972 -5.16 3.81 -26.16
CA THR A 972 -5.93 5.05 -26.04
C THR A 972 -7.06 5.06 -27.07
N ASP A 973 -8.29 5.02 -26.57
CA ASP A 973 -9.50 4.94 -27.37
C ASP A 973 -10.45 6.09 -27.08
N LEU A 974 -11.34 6.38 -28.02
CA LEU A 974 -12.50 7.22 -27.80
C LEU A 974 -13.75 6.35 -27.93
N VAL A 975 -14.55 6.32 -26.86
CA VAL A 975 -15.82 5.62 -26.80
C VAL A 975 -16.93 6.63 -27.06
N VAL A 976 -17.72 6.41 -28.11
CA VAL A 976 -18.82 7.29 -28.50
C VAL A 976 -20.12 6.52 -28.49
N GLU A 977 -21.07 6.98 -27.70
CA GLU A 977 -22.41 6.38 -27.62
C GLU A 977 -23.45 7.28 -28.27
N ILE A 978 -24.15 6.68 -29.22
CA ILE A 978 -25.10 7.37 -30.09
C ILE A 978 -26.41 6.61 -30.00
N THR A 979 -27.52 7.31 -29.78
CA THR A 979 -28.85 6.70 -29.91
C THR A 979 -29.77 7.56 -30.77
N GLN A 980 -30.85 6.95 -31.20
CA GLN A 980 -31.95 7.60 -31.88
C GLN A 980 -33.26 7.03 -31.34
N THR A 981 -34.26 7.90 -31.20
CA THR A 981 -35.55 7.54 -30.61
C THR A 981 -36.63 7.46 -31.69
N TRP A 982 -37.48 6.45 -31.64
CA TRP A 982 -38.75 6.41 -32.37
C TRP A 982 -39.90 6.39 -31.36
N ARG A 983 -40.88 7.27 -31.56
CA ARG A 983 -42.06 7.38 -30.70
C ARG A 983 -43.29 6.94 -31.48
N PRO A 984 -43.93 5.81 -31.16
CA PRO A 984 -45.23 5.46 -31.75
C PRO A 984 -46.26 6.57 -31.50
N ALA A 985 -47.23 6.71 -32.40
CA ALA A 985 -48.36 7.63 -32.28
C ALA A 985 -49.42 7.19 -31.24
N ILE A 986 -49.03 6.27 -30.33
CA ILE A 986 -49.89 5.71 -29.29
C ILE A 986 -49.83 6.66 -28.06
N PRO A 987 -50.96 6.96 -27.38
CA PRO A 987 -50.99 7.90 -26.25
C PRO A 987 -50.28 7.43 -24.96
N ASP A 988 -49.62 6.28 -24.98
CA ASP A 988 -49.03 5.64 -23.79
C ASP A 988 -47.66 6.23 -23.38
N GLY A 989 -47.12 7.16 -24.18
CA GLY A 989 -45.83 7.79 -23.94
C GLY A 989 -44.62 6.89 -24.21
N THR A 990 -44.84 5.71 -24.80
CA THR A 990 -43.80 4.71 -25.04
C THR A 990 -42.77 5.25 -26.04
N SER A 991 -41.48 5.10 -25.73
CA SER A 991 -40.38 5.41 -26.64
C SER A 991 -39.54 4.17 -26.88
N TYR A 992 -39.15 3.95 -28.13
CA TYR A 992 -38.19 2.91 -28.53
C TYR A 992 -36.90 3.59 -28.94
N ARG A 993 -35.77 3.01 -28.53
CA ARG A 993 -34.44 3.56 -28.83
C ARG A 993 -33.63 2.52 -29.58
N GLY A 994 -32.81 2.95 -30.53
CA GLY A 994 -31.72 2.15 -31.10
C GLY A 994 -30.46 2.98 -31.01
N GLY A 995 -29.30 2.36 -31.18
CA GLY A 995 -28.05 3.08 -31.03
C GLY A 995 -26.84 2.29 -31.46
N CYS A 996 -25.69 2.94 -31.45
CA CYS A 996 -24.42 2.26 -31.59
C CYS A 996 -23.37 2.83 -30.63
N THR A 997 -22.48 1.96 -30.19
CA THR A 997 -21.24 2.33 -29.52
C THR A 997 -20.10 2.23 -30.53
N LEU A 998 -19.38 3.32 -30.75
CA LEU A 998 -18.18 3.35 -31.58
C LEU A 998 -16.94 3.33 -30.70
N LEU A 999 -15.99 2.47 -31.03
CA LEU A 999 -14.66 2.49 -30.42
C LEU A 999 -13.66 2.95 -31.48
N ILE A 1000 -13.10 4.14 -31.26
CA ILE A 1000 -12.19 4.80 -32.18
C ILE A 1000 -10.80 4.76 -31.57
N ASP A 1001 -9.85 4.18 -32.29
CA ASP A 1001 -8.43 4.24 -31.91
C ASP A 1001 -7.89 5.64 -32.16
N LEU A 1002 -7.48 6.33 -31.09
CA LEU A 1002 -6.99 7.70 -31.17
C LEU A 1002 -5.60 7.78 -31.82
N LYS A 1003 -4.86 6.68 -31.92
CA LYS A 1003 -3.53 6.65 -32.58
C LYS A 1003 -3.66 6.53 -34.09
N SER A 1004 -4.47 5.59 -34.58
CA SER A 1004 -4.68 5.40 -36.02
C SER A 1004 -5.79 6.29 -36.58
N THR A 1005 -6.60 6.93 -35.73
CA THR A 1005 -7.80 7.71 -36.11
C THR A 1005 -8.82 6.87 -36.90
N THR A 1006 -8.93 5.58 -36.57
CA THR A 1006 -9.86 4.64 -37.22
C THR A 1006 -10.87 4.07 -36.23
N VAL A 1007 -12.08 3.78 -36.72
CA VAL A 1007 -13.09 3.06 -35.93
C VAL A 1007 -12.72 1.57 -35.93
N ARG A 1008 -12.34 1.04 -34.76
CA ARG A 1008 -12.02 -0.39 -34.62
C ARG A 1008 -13.26 -1.26 -34.55
N TYR A 1009 -14.28 -0.81 -33.83
CA TYR A 1009 -15.49 -1.57 -33.59
C TYR A 1009 -16.75 -0.71 -33.64
N VAL A 1010 -17.83 -1.32 -34.11
CA VAL A 1010 -19.17 -0.77 -34.04
C VAL A 1010 -20.10 -1.79 -33.40
N VAL A 1011 -20.73 -1.38 -32.29
CA VAL A 1011 -21.69 -2.21 -31.55
C VAL A 1011 -23.09 -1.64 -31.75
N THR A 1012 -23.84 -2.16 -32.72
CA THR A 1012 -25.12 -1.55 -33.16
C THR A 1012 -26.36 -2.33 -32.69
N LYS A 1013 -27.33 -1.59 -32.16
CA LYS A 1013 -28.72 -2.00 -31.94
C LYS A 1013 -29.63 -1.20 -32.85
N LYS A 1014 -30.03 -1.80 -33.98
CA LYS A 1014 -30.85 -1.11 -34.99
C LYS A 1014 -32.21 -0.69 -34.41
N LEU A 1015 -32.56 0.59 -34.55
CA LEU A 1015 -33.84 1.12 -34.10
C LEU A 1015 -35.01 0.48 -34.86
N MET A 1016 -34.88 0.39 -36.18
CA MET A 1016 -35.93 -0.05 -37.10
C MET A 1016 -36.05 -1.59 -37.23
N GLY A 1017 -35.50 -2.35 -36.29
CA GLY A 1017 -35.63 -3.81 -36.28
C GLY A 1017 -37.02 -4.22 -35.83
N ALA A 1018 -37.89 -4.62 -36.78
CA ALA A 1018 -39.27 -5.03 -36.50
C ALA A 1018 -39.37 -6.11 -35.41
N GLY A 1019 -38.50 -7.12 -35.45
CA GLY A 1019 -38.46 -8.18 -34.42
C GLY A 1019 -38.10 -7.67 -33.03
N ARG A 1020 -37.19 -6.70 -32.94
CA ARG A 1020 -36.77 -6.11 -31.67
C ARG A 1020 -37.89 -5.28 -31.04
N ILE A 1021 -38.59 -4.46 -31.83
CA ILE A 1021 -39.73 -3.69 -31.35
C ILE A 1021 -40.84 -4.63 -30.85
N ALA A 1022 -41.10 -5.72 -31.56
CA ALA A 1022 -42.04 -6.75 -31.11
C ALA A 1022 -41.63 -7.35 -29.74
N THR A 1023 -40.38 -7.78 -29.58
CA THR A 1023 -39.87 -8.31 -28.31
C THR A 1023 -39.99 -7.30 -27.16
N GLN A 1024 -39.63 -6.03 -27.39
CA GLN A 1024 -39.73 -4.98 -26.38
C GLN A 1024 -41.18 -4.68 -25.99
N ARG A 1025 -42.10 -4.67 -26.98
CA ARG A 1025 -43.54 -4.49 -26.75
C ARG A 1025 -44.10 -5.63 -25.91
N ASP A 1026 -43.76 -6.88 -26.25
CA ASP A 1026 -44.26 -8.06 -25.55
C ASP A 1026 -43.73 -8.10 -24.10
N TYR A 1027 -42.45 -7.80 -23.90
CA TYR A 1027 -41.85 -7.73 -22.56
C TYR A 1027 -42.50 -6.65 -21.68
N ARG A 1028 -42.68 -5.43 -22.21
CA ARG A 1028 -43.35 -4.34 -21.48
C ARG A 1028 -44.80 -4.66 -21.14
N SER A 1029 -45.50 -5.37 -22.02
CA SER A 1029 -46.88 -5.81 -21.77
C SER A 1029 -46.92 -6.78 -20.58
N ARG A 1030 -46.03 -7.77 -20.54
CA ARG A 1030 -45.90 -8.71 -19.40
C ARG A 1030 -45.55 -8.00 -18.09
N MET A 1031 -44.60 -7.05 -18.12
CA MET A 1031 -44.24 -6.25 -16.93
C MET A 1031 -45.41 -5.42 -16.40
N ASN A 1032 -46.18 -4.77 -17.29
CA ASN A 1032 -47.34 -3.97 -16.89
C ASN A 1032 -48.49 -4.82 -16.33
N GLU A 1033 -48.67 -6.05 -16.82
CA GLU A 1033 -49.62 -7.03 -16.27
C GLU A 1033 -49.21 -7.47 -14.86
N ASN A 1034 -47.93 -7.78 -14.64
CA ASN A 1034 -47.40 -8.15 -13.33
C ASN A 1034 -47.47 -6.99 -12.31
N LEU A 1035 -47.18 -5.75 -12.72
CA LEU A 1035 -47.28 -4.56 -11.85
C LEU A 1035 -48.73 -4.20 -11.49
N ARG A 1036 -49.70 -4.42 -12.39
CA ARG A 1036 -51.13 -4.20 -12.11
C ARG A 1036 -51.72 -5.21 -11.13
N ALA A 1037 -51.15 -6.41 -11.05
CA ALA A 1037 -51.58 -7.43 -10.10
C ALA A 1037 -51.19 -7.12 -8.64
N CYS A 1038 -50.16 -6.28 -8.43
CA CYS A 1038 -49.59 -6.06 -7.09
C CYS A 1038 -50.16 -4.85 -6.32
N TYR A 1039 -50.68 -3.77 -6.94
CA TYR A 1039 -51.29 -2.65 -6.18
C TYR A 1039 -52.33 -1.82 -6.97
N PHE A 1040 -53.47 -1.53 -6.33
CA PHE A 1040 -54.37 -0.41 -6.66
C PHE A 1040 -53.82 0.89 -6.08
N GLY A 1041 -53.37 1.82 -6.95
CA GLY A 1041 -52.99 3.20 -6.61
C GLY A 1041 -51.68 3.62 -7.30
N GLY A 1042 -51.75 4.27 -8.45
CA GLY A 1042 -50.55 4.74 -9.18
C GLY A 1042 -50.14 6.19 -8.85
N PRO A 1043 -48.98 6.68 -9.35
CA PRO A 1043 -47.67 5.99 -9.51
C PRO A 1043 -46.51 6.82 -8.88
N PRO A 1044 -45.28 6.28 -8.74
CA PRO A 1044 -44.29 6.48 -9.80
C PRO A 1044 -43.34 5.27 -9.97
N ALA A 1045 -43.76 4.26 -10.75
CA ALA A 1045 -42.92 3.13 -11.15
C ALA A 1045 -41.69 3.53 -12.03
N GLY A 1046 -41.56 4.79 -12.43
CA GLY A 1046 -40.46 5.27 -13.27
C GLY A 1046 -39.32 6.00 -12.54
N ARG A 1047 -39.47 6.33 -11.25
CA ARG A 1047 -38.51 7.19 -10.52
C ARG A 1047 -37.47 6.39 -9.72
N GLU A 1048 -37.90 5.33 -9.04
CA GLU A 1048 -37.06 4.55 -8.12
C GLU A 1048 -37.02 3.05 -8.50
N PRO A 1049 -36.49 2.67 -9.68
CA PRO A 1049 -36.57 1.29 -10.18
C PRO A 1049 -35.88 0.27 -9.26
N PHE A 1050 -34.78 0.64 -8.60
CA PHE A 1050 -34.01 -0.25 -7.73
C PHE A 1050 -34.70 -0.50 -6.39
N ALA A 1051 -35.41 0.50 -5.85
CA ALA A 1051 -36.24 0.31 -4.66
C ALA A 1051 -37.33 -0.76 -4.87
N PHE A 1052 -37.88 -0.84 -6.08
CA PHE A 1052 -38.85 -1.87 -6.46
C PHE A 1052 -38.19 -3.21 -6.80
N LEU A 1053 -37.00 -3.24 -7.39
CA LEU A 1053 -36.28 -4.49 -7.60
C LEU A 1053 -36.00 -5.18 -6.26
N HIS A 1054 -35.57 -4.41 -5.25
CA HIS A 1054 -35.25 -4.96 -3.92
C HIS A 1054 -36.51 -5.07 -3.03
N GLY A 1055 -37.62 -4.41 -3.41
CA GLY A 1055 -38.90 -4.42 -2.67
C GLY A 1055 -40.02 -5.26 -3.29
N MET A 1056 -39.87 -5.78 -4.51
CA MET A 1056 -40.78 -6.76 -5.13
C MET A 1056 -40.47 -8.15 -4.56
N THR A 1057 -40.88 -8.33 -3.31
CA THR A 1057 -41.02 -9.60 -2.61
C THR A 1057 -42.19 -9.50 -1.65
#